data_AF-A0A928VW26-F1
#
_entry.id   AF-A0A928VW26-F1
#
_cell.length_a   1.000
_cell.length_b   1.000
_cell.length_c   1.000
_cell.angle_alpha   90.00
_cell.angle_beta   90.00
_cell.angle_gamma   90.00
#
_symmetry.space_group_name_H-M   'P 1'
#
loop_
_entity.id
_entity.type
_entity.pdbx_description
1 polymer ?
#
loop_
_entity_poly.entity_id
_entity_poly.type
_entity_poly.pdbx_seq_one_letter_code
_entity_poly.pdbx_strand_id
1 'polypeptide(L)'
;METGNAFAIDPTISISDRDESEIDPLATTGEIQGSLWEDINGDGSQNASEPGLERWTVYLDDNRNGRLENGETATTTDINGDYRFSDLEPDRYYVGVVRPSGWEQTHPRTSNVNSIRSVPTQEPNKPDGTLEGAIERAAATQSDATDATKWAIGLEAGASPEAVAASLGAENMGAVRHQPNTFILDFPSTIDPRKVPATSNPSPSPGVEFLYPLTQRQQQTRAVSPRFLPNDSLFGDQWHLVNTGQTGGTVGVDANIELAWDLARGTGVVIAIVDNGLQPAHPDLSDRYRADLSFDFNDGDFDPSPIIGTARDYHGTAVAGVAAGNGNNNLGISGAAPNASIAGFRLVDAPTSDLDEANALSYKSQEIDIYNNSWGPTDDARRLEGPGPLTLAALENGTTNGRGGLGSIYLWSAGNGLEKNDNINYDGYANSRYTIAVGAIDHKGKQAFYSEPGAPMLVTAYSNGDGVGITTTDLLGDDGLSSGNYTSGFGGTSSSTPLVSGVVALMLEVNPNLTWRDVQHVLVETAEQNDIADLDWKTNGAGHLVNHKYGFGAVDALAAVEAATTWVTVAPEVSATSGEIAVKTTVPDNNPTGVSSTISIVEDINLEWVEIVFDATHAYRGDLEIVLTSPDGTESVLAQTHDDFKDDYNSWTFTSARHWGESSFGDWTLAVSDGVGGDIGLWNSWQLNFYGTAIDENLQTVTLNAGETSDNIDFGNQLSAIPEGTGGDDLLFGGSSNDSIFGLAGNDSIDGGAGDDDLWGNSGNDRLRGQVGSDTLRGGLGNDELRGGAGNDLLVGSFENDILEGEAGEDTLYGNSENDTLSGGEGNDFLRGSDGNDELYGESGDDTLNGGTEEDLLSGGEGNDILRGSDGNDELNGGSGNDRLVSGIGNDTLSGTDATATGLGEKDTLIGEEGADVFILGNAVQAYYNGGGSVDFARVVDLTQEDAIVLHGAPADYQLLEVNGNTQILLAGDIVGIAIGVTDLDLSDASTFNFV
;
A
#
# COMPACT_ATOMS: atom_id res chain seq x y z
N MET A 1 29.47 -23.11 -32.17
CA MET A 1 30.77 -23.51 -31.60
C MET A 1 31.25 -24.77 -32.34
N GLU A 2 32.55 -24.90 -32.61
CA GLU A 2 33.13 -26.06 -33.32
C GLU A 2 33.21 -27.29 -32.41
N THR A 3 32.48 -28.35 -32.76
CA THR A 3 32.70 -29.80 -32.46
C THR A 3 33.50 -30.19 -31.20
N GLY A 4 33.23 -29.56 -30.06
CA GLY A 4 33.60 -30.10 -28.76
C GLY A 4 32.60 -31.17 -28.34
N ASN A 5 33.04 -32.17 -27.59
CA ASN A 5 32.09 -33.13 -27.02
C ASN A 5 31.25 -32.38 -25.97
N ALA A 6 29.97 -32.16 -26.26
CA ALA A 6 29.05 -31.40 -25.41
C ALA A 6 28.00 -32.34 -24.80
N PHE A 7 27.56 -32.06 -23.58
CA PHE A 7 26.55 -32.88 -22.89
C PHE A 7 25.54 -32.02 -22.12
N ALA A 8 24.32 -32.53 -22.01
CA ALA A 8 23.27 -31.95 -21.19
C ALA A 8 22.80 -32.97 -20.14
N ILE A 9 22.38 -32.47 -18.98
CA ILE A 9 21.79 -33.26 -17.88
C ILE A 9 20.40 -32.73 -17.52
N ASP A 10 19.45 -33.64 -17.40
CA ASP A 10 18.08 -33.33 -16.98
C ASP A 10 17.67 -34.21 -15.79
N PRO A 11 17.81 -33.72 -14.56
CA PRO A 11 17.28 -34.36 -13.37
C PRO A 11 15.78 -34.11 -13.24
N THR A 12 15.05 -35.17 -12.93
CA THR A 12 13.61 -35.19 -12.65
C THR A 12 13.36 -35.83 -11.29
N ILE A 13 12.27 -35.42 -10.64
CA ILE A 13 11.87 -35.91 -9.32
C ILE A 13 10.65 -36.81 -9.49
N SER A 14 10.64 -37.97 -8.82
CA SER A 14 9.44 -38.81 -8.70
C SER A 14 9.21 -39.24 -7.26
N ILE A 15 7.95 -39.22 -6.84
CA ILE A 15 7.50 -39.75 -5.55
C ILE A 15 6.98 -41.16 -5.81
N SER A 16 7.44 -42.16 -5.08
CA SER A 16 6.95 -43.53 -5.27
C SER A 16 5.55 -43.66 -4.68
N ASP A 17 4.51 -43.75 -5.51
CA ASP A 17 3.19 -44.19 -5.08
C ASP A 17 3.30 -45.61 -4.49
N ARG A 18 3.15 -45.72 -3.18
CA ARG A 18 2.81 -46.99 -2.55
C ARG A 18 1.32 -47.05 -2.33
N ASP A 19 0.72 -48.05 -2.99
CA ASP A 19 -0.62 -48.62 -2.83
C ASP A 19 -1.35 -48.18 -1.53
N GLU A 20 -2.51 -47.53 -1.67
CA GLU A 20 -3.34 -46.91 -0.61
C GLU A 20 -3.93 -47.88 0.45
N SER A 21 -3.32 -49.05 0.68
CA SER A 21 -3.86 -50.09 1.57
C SER A 21 -2.97 -50.53 2.73
N GLU A 22 -1.79 -49.95 2.92
CA GLU A 22 -0.97 -50.17 4.13
C GLU A 22 -0.47 -48.84 4.72
N ILE A 23 -1.17 -48.35 5.75
CA ILE A 23 -0.72 -47.23 6.56
C ILE A 23 0.39 -47.74 7.51
N ASP A 24 1.64 -47.58 7.09
CA ASP A 24 2.80 -47.45 7.98
C ASP A 24 3.22 -45.96 7.98
N PRO A 25 3.12 -45.21 9.10
CA PRO A 25 3.24 -43.74 9.06
C PRO A 25 4.69 -43.20 9.03
N LEU A 26 5.72 -44.01 8.78
CA LEU A 26 7.11 -43.61 9.08
C LEU A 26 8.15 -43.76 7.96
N ALA A 27 7.80 -43.83 6.68
CA ALA A 27 8.81 -43.68 5.61
C ALA A 27 8.23 -43.20 4.27
N THR A 28 8.42 -41.92 3.95
CA THR A 28 8.29 -41.38 2.58
C THR A 28 9.63 -40.82 2.12
N THR A 29 10.54 -41.71 1.75
CA THR A 29 11.75 -41.34 1.00
C THR A 29 11.41 -41.10 -0.47
N GLY A 30 11.99 -40.08 -1.10
CA GLY A 30 11.81 -39.80 -2.53
C GLY A 30 12.95 -40.31 -3.40
N GLU A 31 12.85 -40.10 -4.71
CA GLU A 31 13.93 -40.38 -5.65
C GLU A 31 14.16 -39.23 -6.64
N ILE A 32 15.44 -39.01 -6.97
CA ILE A 32 15.88 -38.15 -8.07
C ILE A 32 16.38 -39.08 -9.16
N GLN A 33 15.80 -38.97 -10.35
CA GLN A 33 16.25 -39.68 -11.54
C GLN A 33 16.54 -38.68 -12.65
N GLY A 34 17.00 -39.12 -13.80
CA GLY A 34 17.23 -38.21 -14.92
C GLY A 34 18.05 -38.85 -16.01
N SER A 35 18.29 -38.07 -17.06
CA SER A 35 19.02 -38.54 -18.24
C SER A 35 20.21 -37.62 -18.53
N LEU A 36 21.27 -38.20 -19.05
CA LEU A 36 22.48 -37.53 -19.51
C LEU A 36 22.74 -37.93 -20.95
N TRP A 37 22.86 -36.97 -21.87
CA TRP A 37 23.06 -37.26 -23.29
C TRP A 37 24.09 -36.35 -23.94
N GLU A 38 24.58 -36.78 -25.10
CA GLU A 38 25.47 -35.98 -25.93
C GLU A 38 24.64 -34.90 -26.65
N ASP A 39 24.80 -33.65 -26.24
CA ASP A 39 24.09 -32.50 -26.79
C ASP A 39 24.91 -31.95 -27.98
N ILE A 40 24.60 -32.46 -29.17
CA ILE A 40 25.41 -32.26 -30.38
C ILE A 40 25.22 -30.84 -30.93
N ASN A 41 24.04 -30.27 -30.76
CA ASN A 41 23.68 -28.95 -31.27
C ASN A 41 23.75 -27.83 -30.20
N GLY A 42 23.88 -28.18 -28.92
CA GLY A 42 24.02 -27.26 -27.80
C GLY A 42 22.72 -26.58 -27.39
N ASP A 43 21.57 -27.16 -27.73
CA ASP A 43 20.25 -26.59 -27.45
C ASP A 43 19.63 -27.05 -26.13
N GLY A 44 20.27 -27.99 -25.42
CA GLY A 44 19.81 -28.50 -24.14
C GLY A 44 18.59 -29.42 -24.19
N SER A 45 18.12 -29.81 -25.38
CA SER A 45 16.99 -30.73 -25.59
C SER A 45 17.47 -32.04 -26.21
N GLN A 46 17.03 -33.20 -25.69
CA GLN A 46 17.45 -34.48 -26.27
C GLN A 46 16.72 -34.82 -27.57
N ASN A 47 17.42 -34.73 -28.69
CA ASN A 47 16.91 -35.12 -30.01
C ASN A 47 17.14 -36.61 -30.30
N ALA A 48 16.40 -37.17 -31.26
CA ALA A 48 16.54 -38.58 -31.65
C ALA A 48 17.95 -38.98 -32.16
N SER A 49 18.79 -38.01 -32.52
CA SER A 49 20.18 -38.20 -32.94
C SER A 49 21.20 -38.10 -31.80
N GLU A 50 20.76 -37.81 -30.57
CA GLU A 50 21.60 -37.49 -29.42
C GLU A 50 21.59 -38.64 -28.42
N PRO A 51 22.61 -39.52 -28.47
CA PRO A 51 22.63 -40.71 -27.66
C PRO A 51 22.85 -40.38 -26.18
N GLY A 52 22.24 -41.17 -25.31
CA GLY A 52 22.55 -41.18 -23.89
C GLY A 52 24.00 -41.54 -23.61
N LEU A 53 24.54 -40.96 -22.54
CA LEU A 53 25.94 -41.08 -22.15
C LEU A 53 26.10 -42.15 -21.06
N GLU A 54 26.50 -43.37 -21.44
CA GLU A 54 26.68 -44.51 -20.52
C GLU A 54 27.91 -44.37 -19.61
N ARG A 55 27.77 -44.78 -18.33
CA ARG A 55 28.83 -44.86 -17.29
C ARG A 55 29.40 -43.53 -16.82
N TRP A 56 28.68 -42.43 -16.98
CA TRP A 56 29.05 -41.14 -16.40
C TRP A 56 28.67 -41.11 -14.93
N THR A 57 29.52 -40.49 -14.09
CA THR A 57 29.25 -40.38 -12.65
C THR A 57 28.46 -39.11 -12.35
N VAL A 58 27.31 -39.28 -11.73
CA VAL A 58 26.42 -38.20 -11.26
C VAL A 58 26.41 -38.25 -9.74
N TYR A 59 26.38 -37.11 -9.06
CA TYR A 59 26.45 -37.03 -7.60
C TYR A 59 25.60 -35.90 -7.02
N LEU A 60 25.32 -35.95 -5.72
CA LEU A 60 24.65 -34.90 -4.95
C LEU A 60 25.71 -33.98 -4.31
N ASP A 61 25.73 -32.71 -4.69
CA ASP A 61 26.70 -31.68 -4.30
C ASP A 61 26.22 -30.90 -3.06
N ASP A 62 26.37 -31.53 -1.89
CA ASP A 62 25.81 -31.03 -0.63
C ASP A 62 26.35 -29.65 -0.24
N ASN A 63 27.59 -29.33 -0.64
CA ASN A 63 28.26 -28.08 -0.26
C ASN A 63 28.31 -27.03 -1.40
N ARG A 64 27.73 -27.36 -2.56
CA ARG A 64 27.57 -26.49 -3.74
C ARG A 64 28.89 -25.99 -4.33
N ASN A 65 29.94 -26.79 -4.23
CA ASN A 65 31.26 -26.38 -4.71
C ASN A 65 31.60 -26.88 -6.12
N GLY A 66 30.70 -27.65 -6.74
CA GLY A 66 30.83 -28.18 -8.09
C GLY A 66 31.87 -29.29 -8.22
N ARG A 67 32.23 -29.99 -7.14
CA ARG A 67 33.21 -31.10 -7.13
C ARG A 67 32.78 -32.26 -6.23
N LEU A 68 32.83 -33.48 -6.78
CA LEU A 68 32.58 -34.70 -5.99
C LEU A 68 33.65 -34.89 -4.90
N GLU A 69 33.23 -34.92 -3.64
CA GLU A 69 34.05 -35.13 -2.45
C GLU A 69 33.70 -36.41 -1.68
N ASN A 70 34.55 -36.80 -0.72
CA ASN A 70 34.39 -38.04 0.02
C ASN A 70 33.32 -37.89 1.11
N GLY A 71 32.12 -38.39 0.83
CA GLY A 71 30.95 -38.29 1.70
C GLY A 71 29.65 -38.01 0.94
N GLU A 72 29.76 -37.49 -0.28
CA GLU A 72 28.64 -37.18 -1.17
C GLU A 72 28.12 -38.44 -1.86
N THR A 73 26.79 -38.49 -2.06
CA THR A 73 26.11 -39.62 -2.69
C THR A 73 26.32 -39.57 -4.20
N ALA A 74 26.75 -40.67 -4.83
CA ALA A 74 27.02 -40.73 -6.27
C ALA A 74 26.49 -42.02 -6.91
N THR A 75 26.06 -41.92 -8.16
CA THR A 75 25.58 -43.01 -9.02
C THR A 75 26.21 -42.93 -10.42
N THR A 76 25.91 -43.88 -11.29
CA THR A 76 26.37 -43.85 -12.69
C THR A 76 25.23 -44.08 -13.67
N THR A 77 25.27 -43.39 -14.81
CA THR A 77 24.30 -43.52 -15.89
C THR A 77 24.34 -44.88 -16.59
N ASP A 78 23.19 -45.34 -17.07
CA ASP A 78 23.02 -46.58 -17.82
C ASP A 78 23.22 -46.41 -19.35
N ILE A 79 22.91 -47.45 -20.15
CA ILE A 79 23.14 -47.44 -21.61
C ILE A 79 22.33 -46.38 -22.37
N ASN A 80 21.24 -45.89 -21.78
CA ASN A 80 20.40 -44.84 -22.34
C ASN A 80 20.75 -43.47 -21.74
N GLY A 81 21.74 -43.38 -20.87
CA GLY A 81 22.11 -42.15 -20.16
C GLY A 81 21.33 -41.93 -18.87
N ASP A 82 20.50 -42.88 -18.45
CA ASP A 82 19.59 -42.69 -17.31
C ASP A 82 20.31 -42.97 -15.98
N TYR A 83 20.07 -42.14 -14.97
CA TYR A 83 20.58 -42.29 -13.61
C TYR A 83 19.47 -42.17 -12.56
N ARG A 84 19.73 -42.69 -11.36
CA ARG A 84 18.79 -42.66 -10.24
C ARG A 84 19.50 -42.62 -8.88
N PHE A 85 18.97 -41.80 -7.99
CA PHE A 85 19.20 -41.75 -6.55
C PHE A 85 17.89 -42.10 -5.85
N SER A 86 17.87 -43.19 -5.10
CA SER A 86 16.69 -43.68 -4.38
C SER A 86 16.90 -43.56 -2.88
N ASP A 87 15.80 -43.67 -2.12
CA ASP A 87 15.79 -43.60 -0.66
C ASP A 87 16.33 -42.26 -0.12
N LEU A 88 16.07 -41.17 -0.83
CA LEU A 88 16.49 -39.83 -0.42
C LEU A 88 15.49 -39.27 0.59
N GLU A 89 16.02 -38.71 1.66
CA GLU A 89 15.21 -38.01 2.66
C GLU A 89 14.63 -36.71 2.06
N PRO A 90 13.61 -36.14 2.68
CA PRO A 90 13.10 -34.82 2.32
C PRO A 90 14.15 -33.71 2.50
N ASP A 91 14.75 -33.24 1.41
CA ASP A 91 15.69 -32.11 1.44
C ASP A 91 15.87 -31.49 0.03
N ARG A 92 16.59 -30.37 -0.01
CA ARG A 92 17.05 -29.73 -1.24
C ARG A 92 18.40 -30.31 -1.67
N TYR A 93 18.41 -31.01 -2.79
CA TYR A 93 19.60 -31.63 -3.35
C TYR A 93 20.11 -30.91 -4.60
N TYR A 94 21.43 -30.88 -4.77
CA TYR A 94 22.09 -30.28 -5.91
C TYR A 94 22.71 -31.39 -6.75
N VAL A 95 22.36 -31.52 -8.03
CA VAL A 95 22.86 -32.62 -8.87
C VAL A 95 24.06 -32.15 -9.69
N GLY A 96 25.20 -32.81 -9.49
CA GLY A 96 26.46 -32.57 -10.20
C GLY A 96 26.89 -33.76 -11.05
N VAL A 97 27.73 -33.51 -12.05
CA VAL A 97 28.32 -34.55 -12.93
C VAL A 97 29.84 -34.49 -12.84
N VAL A 98 30.49 -35.63 -12.63
CA VAL A 98 31.95 -35.72 -12.72
C VAL A 98 32.35 -35.64 -14.19
N ARG A 99 32.70 -34.44 -14.63
CA ARG A 99 33.04 -34.13 -16.02
C ARG A 99 34.32 -34.87 -16.47
N PRO A 100 34.24 -35.76 -17.48
CA PRO A 100 35.42 -36.31 -18.12
C PRO A 100 36.20 -35.23 -18.88
N SER A 101 37.52 -35.34 -18.91
CA SER A 101 38.37 -34.38 -19.61
C SER A 101 37.99 -34.24 -21.09
N GLY A 102 37.74 -33.01 -21.54
CA GLY A 102 37.38 -32.69 -22.93
C GLY A 102 35.88 -32.67 -23.23
N TRP A 103 35.03 -32.70 -22.21
CA TRP A 103 33.59 -32.52 -22.32
C TRP A 103 33.11 -31.23 -21.67
N GLU A 104 32.19 -30.53 -22.31
CA GLU A 104 31.57 -29.28 -21.81
C GLU A 104 30.06 -29.46 -21.60
N GLN A 105 29.54 -28.92 -20.50
CA GLN A 105 28.11 -28.97 -20.19
C GLN A 105 27.42 -27.81 -20.89
N THR A 106 26.41 -28.10 -21.70
CA THR A 106 25.64 -27.11 -22.46
C THR A 106 24.34 -26.73 -21.75
N HIS A 107 23.76 -27.66 -20.98
CA HIS A 107 22.52 -27.46 -20.23
C HIS A 107 22.44 -28.35 -18.97
N PRO A 108 21.87 -27.84 -17.86
CA PRO A 108 21.81 -26.41 -17.49
C PRO A 108 23.21 -25.79 -17.43
N ARG A 109 23.33 -24.46 -17.50
CA ARG A 109 24.62 -23.76 -17.31
C ARG A 109 25.00 -23.57 -15.83
N THR A 110 24.07 -23.85 -14.92
CA THR A 110 24.22 -23.81 -13.46
C THR A 110 23.85 -25.17 -12.85
N SER A 111 24.21 -25.42 -11.60
CA SER A 111 23.85 -26.67 -10.91
C SER A 111 22.34 -26.79 -10.74
N ASN A 112 21.74 -27.88 -11.23
CA ASN A 112 20.31 -28.14 -11.06
C ASN A 112 19.97 -28.43 -9.60
N VAL A 113 19.01 -27.67 -9.07
CA VAL A 113 18.46 -27.83 -7.73
C VAL A 113 17.19 -28.67 -7.82
N ASN A 114 17.16 -29.81 -7.15
CA ASN A 114 15.99 -30.67 -7.06
C ASN A 114 15.61 -30.82 -5.59
N SER A 115 14.40 -30.40 -5.21
CA SER A 115 13.90 -30.58 -3.85
C SER A 115 12.96 -31.77 -3.80
N ILE A 116 13.35 -32.83 -3.10
CA ILE A 116 12.38 -33.84 -2.65
C ILE A 116 11.77 -33.25 -1.39
N ARG A 117 10.52 -32.81 -1.46
CA ARG A 117 9.77 -32.43 -0.27
C ARG A 117 8.93 -33.63 0.15
N SER A 118 9.12 -34.13 1.36
CA SER A 118 8.02 -34.78 2.06
C SER A 118 6.92 -33.76 2.22
N VAL A 119 5.67 -34.19 2.04
CA VAL A 119 4.61 -33.65 2.87
C VAL A 119 5.06 -33.88 4.32
N PRO A 120 5.37 -32.86 5.12
CA PRO A 120 5.50 -33.08 6.54
C PRO A 120 4.10 -33.47 7.01
N THR A 121 3.87 -34.74 7.34
CA THR A 121 2.73 -35.14 8.18
C THR A 121 2.97 -34.78 9.65
N GLN A 122 3.86 -33.80 9.90
CA GLN A 122 4.05 -33.14 11.18
C GLN A 122 4.21 -31.64 10.91
N GLU A 123 3.10 -31.02 10.51
CA GLU A 123 2.59 -29.86 11.26
C GLU A 123 2.85 -30.05 12.77
N PRO A 124 3.12 -28.99 13.55
CA PRO A 124 2.89 -29.05 14.99
C PRO A 124 1.39 -29.28 15.24
N ASN A 125 0.94 -30.53 15.16
CA ASN A 125 -0.44 -31.01 15.35
C ASN A 125 -1.52 -30.02 14.87
N LYS A 126 -2.01 -30.14 13.62
CA LYS A 126 -3.34 -29.58 13.28
C LYS A 126 -4.34 -29.94 14.41
N PRO A 127 -5.21 -29.01 14.85
CA PRO A 127 -6.20 -29.30 15.85
C PRO A 127 -7.19 -30.30 15.29
N ASP A 128 -7.07 -31.56 15.71
CA ASP A 128 -8.05 -32.63 15.51
C ASP A 128 -9.40 -32.35 16.19
N GLY A 129 -9.62 -31.14 16.68
CA GLY A 129 -10.76 -30.75 17.52
C GLY A 129 -10.83 -31.51 18.85
N THR A 130 -9.85 -32.37 19.17
CA THR A 130 -9.86 -33.15 20.41
C THR A 130 -9.04 -32.46 21.49
N LEU A 131 -9.49 -32.65 22.74
CA LEU A 131 -8.83 -32.10 23.91
C LEU A 131 -7.44 -32.73 24.14
N GLU A 132 -7.22 -33.97 23.68
CA GLU A 132 -5.90 -34.62 23.69
C GLU A 132 -4.90 -33.90 22.77
N GLY A 133 -5.33 -33.55 21.55
CA GLY A 133 -4.52 -32.74 20.63
C GLY A 133 -4.22 -31.34 21.15
N ALA A 134 -5.18 -30.70 21.84
CA ALA A 134 -4.99 -29.38 22.45
C ALA A 134 -4.02 -29.41 23.65
N ILE A 135 -4.04 -30.49 24.44
CA ILE A 135 -3.16 -30.69 25.59
C ILE A 135 -1.71 -30.95 25.15
N GLU A 136 -1.48 -31.72 24.08
CA GLU A 136 -0.13 -31.97 23.54
C GLU A 136 0.50 -30.69 22.96
N ARG A 137 -0.29 -29.84 22.29
CA ARG A 137 0.17 -28.53 21.79
C ARG A 137 0.52 -27.57 22.92
N ALA A 138 -0.29 -27.53 23.98
CA ALA A 138 -0.04 -26.68 25.14
C ALA A 138 1.14 -27.18 26.00
N ALA A 139 1.47 -28.47 25.96
CA ALA A 139 2.61 -29.04 26.70
C ALA A 139 3.97 -28.56 26.14
N ALA A 140 4.05 -28.24 24.84
CA ALA A 140 5.28 -27.78 24.18
C ALA A 140 5.74 -26.37 24.64
N THR A 141 4.89 -25.61 25.31
CA THR A 141 5.18 -24.25 25.83
C THR A 141 5.31 -24.17 27.37
N GLN A 142 5.32 -25.30 28.09
CA GLN A 142 5.29 -25.33 29.57
C GLN A 142 6.68 -25.51 30.25
N SER A 143 7.61 -24.59 30.06
CA SER A 143 8.81 -24.57 30.93
C SER A 143 8.53 -24.08 32.36
N ASP A 144 7.39 -23.41 32.62
CA ASP A 144 7.14 -22.67 33.86
C ASP A 144 5.94 -23.17 34.71
N ALA A 145 5.38 -24.35 34.45
CA ALA A 145 4.16 -24.85 35.11
C ALA A 145 4.35 -25.44 36.53
N THR A 146 5.45 -25.14 37.25
CA THR A 146 5.79 -25.83 38.51
C THR A 146 4.90 -25.47 39.71
N ASP A 147 4.11 -24.40 39.61
CA ASP A 147 3.44 -23.79 40.76
C ASP A 147 1.89 -23.88 40.72
N ALA A 148 1.31 -24.50 39.68
CA ALA A 148 -0.14 -24.63 39.54
C ALA A 148 -0.71 -25.67 40.53
N THR A 149 -1.58 -25.24 41.46
CA THR A 149 -2.31 -26.16 42.37
C THR A 149 -3.59 -26.71 41.75
N LYS A 150 -4.19 -26.00 40.78
CA LYS A 150 -5.41 -26.44 40.09
C LYS A 150 -5.09 -27.08 38.74
N TRP A 151 -5.73 -28.21 38.48
CA TRP A 151 -5.55 -28.99 37.27
C TRP A 151 -6.90 -29.41 36.70
N ALA A 152 -7.07 -29.32 35.39
CA ALA A 152 -8.17 -29.97 34.70
C ALA A 152 -7.85 -31.48 34.58
N ILE A 153 -8.82 -32.32 34.90
CA ILE A 153 -8.75 -33.78 34.79
C ILE A 153 -9.87 -34.27 33.88
N GLY A 154 -9.52 -35.03 32.85
CA GLY A 154 -10.47 -35.78 32.02
C GLY A 154 -10.74 -37.12 32.65
N LEU A 155 -12.01 -37.49 32.80
CA LEU A 155 -12.41 -38.76 33.38
C LEU A 155 -13.15 -39.62 32.36
N GLU A 156 -12.91 -40.93 32.41
CA GLU A 156 -13.64 -41.88 31.57
C GLU A 156 -15.15 -41.78 31.84
N ALA A 157 -15.95 -41.92 30.78
CA ALA A 157 -17.40 -41.82 30.86
C ALA A 157 -17.98 -42.76 31.95
N GLY A 158 -18.60 -42.18 32.98
CA GLY A 158 -19.19 -42.89 34.12
C GLY A 158 -18.31 -42.99 35.37
N ALA A 159 -17.07 -42.49 35.35
CA ALA A 159 -16.24 -42.34 36.53
C ALA A 159 -16.77 -41.23 37.46
N SER A 160 -16.70 -41.44 38.78
CA SER A 160 -17.12 -40.40 39.76
C SER A 160 -15.95 -39.44 40.03
N PRO A 161 -16.09 -38.15 39.71
CA PRO A 161 -15.05 -37.16 39.95
C PRO A 161 -14.76 -36.98 41.44
N GLU A 162 -15.73 -37.14 42.33
CA GLU A 162 -15.53 -37.10 43.78
C GLU A 162 -14.69 -38.29 44.27
N ALA A 163 -14.94 -39.49 43.74
CA ALA A 163 -14.18 -40.67 44.11
C ALA A 163 -12.73 -40.60 43.61
N VAL A 164 -12.52 -40.09 42.39
CA VAL A 164 -11.19 -39.87 41.80
C VAL A 164 -10.43 -38.80 42.58
N ALA A 165 -11.04 -37.64 42.84
CA ALA A 165 -10.45 -36.57 43.65
C ALA A 165 -10.01 -37.07 45.04
N ALA A 166 -10.89 -37.81 45.73
CA ALA A 166 -10.59 -38.39 47.04
C ALA A 166 -9.43 -39.42 46.99
N SER A 167 -9.34 -40.21 45.91
CA SER A 167 -8.25 -41.18 45.72
C SER A 167 -6.89 -40.51 45.47
N LEU A 168 -6.92 -39.33 44.86
CA LEU A 168 -5.74 -38.52 44.52
C LEU A 168 -5.36 -37.52 45.62
N GLY A 169 -6.16 -37.43 46.69
CA GLY A 169 -5.96 -36.46 47.77
C GLY A 169 -6.19 -35.01 47.36
N ALA A 170 -7.01 -34.78 46.33
CA ALA A 170 -7.38 -33.48 45.78
C ALA A 170 -8.85 -33.14 46.09
N GLU A 171 -9.20 -31.87 45.96
CA GLU A 171 -10.59 -31.40 46.08
C GLU A 171 -11.20 -31.20 44.69
N ASN A 172 -12.38 -31.77 44.44
CA ASN A 172 -13.12 -31.53 43.20
C ASN A 172 -13.78 -30.13 43.24
N MET A 173 -13.38 -29.25 42.33
CA MET A 173 -13.87 -27.88 42.21
C MET A 173 -15.06 -27.75 41.26
N GLY A 174 -15.42 -28.83 40.55
CA GLY A 174 -16.56 -28.87 39.63
C GLY A 174 -16.17 -29.09 38.18
N ALA A 175 -17.19 -29.25 37.33
CA ALA A 175 -17.02 -29.52 35.91
C ALA A 175 -16.58 -28.28 35.12
N VAL A 176 -15.82 -28.50 34.04
CA VAL A 176 -15.49 -27.46 33.06
C VAL A 176 -16.71 -27.22 32.15
N ARG A 177 -17.18 -25.97 32.07
CA ARG A 177 -18.48 -25.62 31.44
C ARG A 177 -18.64 -26.04 29.98
N HIS A 178 -17.54 -26.12 29.23
CA HIS A 178 -17.56 -26.40 27.78
C HIS A 178 -16.84 -27.70 27.41
N GLN A 179 -16.55 -28.57 28.39
CA GLN A 179 -15.87 -29.85 28.15
C GLN A 179 -16.54 -30.98 28.94
N PRO A 180 -17.23 -31.94 28.27
CA PRO A 180 -17.86 -33.08 28.91
C PRO A 180 -16.85 -33.92 29.69
N ASN A 181 -17.29 -34.50 30.82
CA ASN A 181 -16.48 -35.38 31.69
C ASN A 181 -15.13 -34.83 32.17
N THR A 182 -14.94 -33.51 32.08
CA THR A 182 -13.73 -32.82 32.53
C THR A 182 -14.01 -32.02 33.79
N PHE A 183 -13.17 -32.18 34.81
CA PHE A 183 -13.33 -31.56 36.13
C PHE A 183 -12.08 -30.81 36.54
N ILE A 184 -12.22 -29.81 37.40
CA ILE A 184 -11.06 -29.13 37.98
C ILE A 184 -10.79 -29.75 39.35
N LEU A 185 -9.58 -30.25 39.55
CA LEU A 185 -9.09 -30.70 40.87
C LEU A 185 -8.10 -29.68 41.42
N ASP A 186 -8.29 -29.27 42.67
CA ASP A 186 -7.30 -28.48 43.41
C ASP A 186 -6.48 -29.41 44.31
N PHE A 187 -5.20 -29.50 44.01
CA PHE A 187 -4.25 -30.32 44.74
C PHE A 187 -3.58 -29.51 45.84
N PRO A 188 -3.50 -30.01 47.09
CA PRO A 188 -2.70 -29.36 48.12
C PRO A 188 -1.23 -29.36 47.69
N SER A 189 -0.50 -28.30 48.05
CA SER A 189 0.91 -28.09 47.65
C SER A 189 1.89 -29.20 48.05
N THR A 190 1.47 -30.16 48.87
CA THR A 190 2.22 -31.35 49.26
C THR A 190 2.09 -32.53 48.29
N ILE A 191 1.17 -32.47 47.32
CA ILE A 191 0.95 -33.50 46.31
C ILE A 191 1.33 -32.93 44.94
N ASP A 192 2.26 -33.59 44.24
CA ASP A 192 2.67 -33.22 42.89
C ASP A 192 1.76 -33.94 41.88
N PRO A 193 0.85 -33.22 41.19
CA PRO A 193 -0.17 -33.83 40.33
C PRO A 193 0.45 -34.54 39.12
N ARG A 194 1.65 -34.13 38.70
CA ARG A 194 2.40 -34.75 37.59
C ARG A 194 2.87 -36.18 37.88
N LYS A 195 2.83 -36.61 39.14
CA LYS A 195 3.17 -37.98 39.55
C LYS A 195 1.93 -38.87 39.66
N VAL A 196 0.75 -38.35 39.34
CA VAL A 196 -0.48 -39.12 39.21
C VAL A 196 -0.44 -39.85 37.86
N PRO A 197 -0.50 -41.19 37.82
CA PRO A 197 -0.38 -41.93 36.57
C PRO A 197 -1.61 -41.76 35.67
N ALA A 198 -1.48 -40.98 34.59
CA ALA A 198 -2.35 -41.03 33.42
C ALA A 198 -1.90 -42.18 32.49
N THR A 199 -2.83 -42.83 31.80
CA THR A 199 -2.65 -44.18 31.24
C THR A 199 -1.59 -44.31 30.13
N SER A 200 -0.38 -44.74 30.49
CA SER A 200 0.39 -45.76 29.76
C SER A 200 0.99 -46.74 30.78
N ASN A 201 0.31 -47.88 30.97
CA ASN A 201 0.40 -48.87 32.07
C ASN A 201 1.84 -49.40 32.40
N PRO A 202 2.16 -49.89 33.64
CA PRO A 202 1.28 -50.66 34.52
C PRO A 202 1.15 -50.15 35.97
N SER A 203 0.03 -49.50 36.28
CA SER A 203 -0.86 -49.76 37.44
C SER A 203 -1.86 -48.60 37.56
N PRO A 204 -3.15 -48.78 37.22
CA PRO A 204 -4.08 -47.69 36.95
C PRO A 204 -4.73 -47.14 38.23
N SER A 205 -4.92 -45.82 38.28
CA SER A 205 -6.15 -45.28 38.85
C SER A 205 -7.19 -45.39 37.73
N PRO A 206 -8.17 -46.31 37.80
CA PRO A 206 -9.13 -46.49 36.72
C PRO A 206 -9.97 -45.22 36.55
N GLY A 207 -10.09 -44.71 35.32
CA GLY A 207 -11.01 -43.63 35.00
C GLY A 207 -10.43 -42.23 34.86
N VAL A 208 -9.12 -42.05 34.68
CA VAL A 208 -8.49 -40.75 34.35
C VAL A 208 -7.88 -40.83 32.94
N GLU A 209 -8.41 -40.03 32.02
CA GLU A 209 -7.98 -39.97 30.61
C GLU A 209 -6.82 -38.97 30.43
N PHE A 210 -6.90 -37.77 31.00
CA PHE A 210 -5.84 -36.77 30.92
C PHE A 210 -5.77 -35.86 32.16
N LEU A 211 -4.65 -35.14 32.31
CA LEU A 211 -4.44 -34.15 33.38
C LEU A 211 -3.67 -32.93 32.83
N TYR A 212 -4.17 -31.70 33.08
CA TYR A 212 -3.61 -30.45 32.55
C TYR A 212 -3.54 -29.30 33.59
N PRO A 213 -2.41 -28.56 33.74
CA PRO A 213 -2.28 -27.52 34.77
C PRO A 213 -2.97 -26.20 34.38
N LEU A 214 -3.66 -25.56 35.33
CA LEU A 214 -4.31 -24.26 35.12
C LEU A 214 -3.45 -23.13 35.69
N THR A 215 -2.66 -22.47 34.83
CA THR A 215 -1.83 -21.30 35.19
C THR A 215 -2.60 -19.98 35.03
N GLN A 216 -2.48 -19.06 35.99
CA GLN A 216 -3.07 -17.71 35.86
C GLN A 216 -2.18 -16.79 35.01
N ARG A 217 -2.78 -16.03 34.08
CA ARG A 217 -2.11 -14.94 33.32
C ARG A 217 -2.81 -13.61 33.60
N GLN A 218 -2.03 -12.52 33.65
CA GLN A 218 -2.54 -11.17 33.85
C GLN A 218 -2.46 -10.41 32.51
N GLN A 219 -3.60 -10.08 31.90
CA GLN A 219 -3.66 -9.28 30.67
C GLN A 219 -3.47 -7.79 31.00
N GLN A 220 -2.65 -7.09 30.22
CA GLN A 220 -2.50 -5.63 30.28
C GLN A 220 -3.46 -4.99 29.26
N THR A 221 -4.28 -4.05 29.70
CA THR A 221 -5.09 -3.16 28.84
C THR A 221 -4.16 -2.26 28.03
N ARG A 222 -4.20 -2.34 26.69
CA ARG A 222 -3.59 -1.32 25.80
C ARG A 222 -4.31 0.01 26.04
N ALA A 223 -3.55 1.05 26.36
CA ALA A 223 -4.07 2.42 26.34
C ALA A 223 -4.12 2.86 24.87
N VAL A 224 -5.32 3.16 24.34
CA VAL A 224 -5.45 3.87 23.07
C VAL A 224 -4.94 5.29 23.33
N SER A 225 -3.81 5.65 22.72
CA SER A 225 -3.34 7.04 22.72
C SER A 225 -4.33 7.85 21.88
N PRO A 226 -4.84 8.99 22.36
CA PRO A 226 -5.68 9.85 21.54
C PRO A 226 -4.87 10.35 20.32
N ARG A 227 -5.49 10.32 19.13
CA ARG A 227 -4.95 10.84 17.87
C ARG A 227 -4.41 12.26 18.07
N PHE A 228 -3.25 12.57 17.49
CA PHE A 228 -2.69 13.92 17.58
C PHE A 228 -3.49 14.89 16.70
N LEU A 229 -4.27 15.76 17.34
CA LEU A 229 -4.92 16.90 16.70
C LEU A 229 -4.33 18.20 17.24
N PRO A 230 -3.70 19.05 16.41
CA PRO A 230 -3.21 20.36 16.84
C PRO A 230 -4.34 21.22 17.43
N ASN A 231 -4.05 21.99 18.48
CA ASN A 231 -5.03 22.85 19.17
C ASN A 231 -5.01 24.31 18.65
N ASP A 232 -4.38 24.51 17.50
CA ASP A 232 -4.07 25.82 16.93
C ASP A 232 -5.29 26.44 16.28
N SER A 233 -5.43 27.76 16.44
CA SER A 233 -6.69 28.46 16.18
C SER A 233 -7.14 28.47 14.72
N LEU A 234 -6.20 28.28 13.78
CA LEU A 234 -6.43 28.29 12.34
C LEU A 234 -6.24 26.89 11.72
N PHE A 235 -6.01 25.84 12.52
CA PHE A 235 -5.83 24.49 11.99
C PHE A 235 -7.05 24.01 11.17
N GLY A 236 -8.26 24.36 11.61
CA GLY A 236 -9.49 24.07 10.84
C GLY A 236 -9.54 24.73 9.46
N ASP A 237 -8.76 25.79 9.23
CA ASP A 237 -8.65 26.48 7.93
C ASP A 237 -7.54 25.88 7.03
N GLN A 238 -6.76 24.92 7.52
CA GLN A 238 -5.66 24.27 6.80
C GLN A 238 -6.14 23.03 6.03
N TRP A 239 -6.98 23.26 5.02
CA TRP A 239 -7.55 22.21 4.17
C TRP A 239 -6.49 21.32 3.50
N HIS A 240 -5.28 21.84 3.25
CA HIS A 240 -4.17 21.08 2.66
C HIS A 240 -3.60 20.00 3.60
N LEU A 241 -3.90 20.09 4.91
CA LEU A 241 -3.56 19.08 5.90
C LEU A 241 -4.75 18.17 6.20
N VAL A 242 -5.96 18.76 6.27
CA VAL A 242 -7.23 18.05 6.52
C VAL A 242 -8.35 18.74 5.77
N ASN A 243 -8.80 18.15 4.67
CA ASN A 243 -9.87 18.67 3.83
C ASN A 243 -11.19 18.01 4.23
N THR A 244 -11.96 18.70 5.07
CA THR A 244 -13.30 18.30 5.48
C THR A 244 -14.37 18.90 4.56
N GLY A 245 -13.99 19.39 3.37
CA GLY A 245 -14.87 20.17 2.48
C GLY A 245 -15.10 21.61 2.96
N GLN A 246 -14.34 22.10 3.95
CA GLN A 246 -14.54 23.39 4.62
C GLN A 246 -14.39 24.61 3.69
N THR A 247 -13.75 24.42 2.53
CA THR A 247 -13.57 25.45 1.50
C THR A 247 -14.37 25.17 0.22
N GLY A 248 -15.24 24.16 0.20
CA GLY A 248 -15.90 23.65 -1.01
C GLY A 248 -15.03 22.75 -1.88
N GLY A 249 -13.93 22.25 -1.31
CA GLY A 249 -13.07 21.22 -1.90
C GLY A 249 -13.64 19.81 -1.73
N THR A 250 -12.99 18.82 -2.33
CA THR A 250 -13.37 17.41 -2.22
C THR A 250 -12.86 16.86 -0.88
N VAL A 251 -13.74 16.26 -0.08
CA VAL A 251 -13.36 15.70 1.23
C VAL A 251 -12.30 14.61 1.06
N GLY A 252 -11.27 14.62 1.92
CA GLY A 252 -10.15 13.67 1.86
C GLY A 252 -9.09 13.99 0.80
N VAL A 253 -9.32 14.99 -0.04
CA VAL A 253 -8.31 15.48 -0.99
C VAL A 253 -7.41 16.48 -0.26
N ASP A 254 -6.46 15.93 0.49
CA ASP A 254 -5.44 16.58 1.32
C ASP A 254 -4.21 15.67 1.48
N ALA A 255 -3.18 16.13 2.19
CA ALA A 255 -1.91 15.39 2.30
C ALA A 255 -1.98 14.10 3.15
N ASN A 256 -3.15 13.67 3.63
CA ASN A 256 -3.33 12.49 4.49
C ASN A 256 -2.42 12.49 5.73
N ILE A 257 -2.29 13.65 6.38
CA ILE A 257 -1.22 13.87 7.37
C ILE A 257 -1.60 13.54 8.82
N GLU A 258 -2.89 13.49 9.15
CA GLU A 258 -3.33 13.32 10.55
C GLU A 258 -2.86 11.99 11.13
N LEU A 259 -2.93 10.91 10.35
CA LEU A 259 -2.47 9.58 10.76
C LEU A 259 -0.94 9.49 10.74
N ALA A 260 -0.28 10.18 9.81
CA ALA A 260 1.17 10.28 9.79
C ALA A 260 1.73 10.89 11.09
N TRP A 261 1.01 11.84 11.72
CA TRP A 261 1.43 12.46 12.99
C TRP A 261 1.40 11.57 14.24
N ASP A 262 0.67 10.46 14.17
CA ASP A 262 0.72 9.43 15.20
C ASP A 262 2.03 8.63 15.11
N LEU A 263 2.67 8.59 13.94
CA LEU A 263 3.96 7.93 13.69
C LEU A 263 5.15 8.89 13.86
N ALA A 264 5.09 10.09 13.26
CA ALA A 264 6.16 11.07 13.26
C ALA A 264 5.66 12.51 13.07
N ARG A 265 6.40 13.49 13.60
CA ARG A 265 6.08 14.93 13.52
C ARG A 265 7.25 15.80 13.06
N GLY A 266 8.35 15.21 12.58
CA GLY A 266 9.58 15.85 12.13
C GLY A 266 10.67 15.98 13.21
N THR A 267 10.55 15.29 14.33
CA THR A 267 11.50 15.44 15.45
C THR A 267 12.93 15.09 15.05
N GLY A 268 13.85 16.03 15.24
CA GLY A 268 15.28 15.81 14.99
C GLY A 268 15.72 16.08 13.55
N VAL A 269 14.79 16.38 12.66
CA VAL A 269 15.05 16.77 11.26
C VAL A 269 15.18 18.29 11.15
N VAL A 270 16.07 18.77 10.29
CA VAL A 270 16.28 20.19 10.02
C VAL A 270 15.93 20.53 8.57
N ILE A 271 15.00 21.46 8.39
CA ILE A 271 14.60 22.03 7.09
C ILE A 271 15.20 23.43 6.93
N ALA A 272 16.02 23.64 5.91
CA ALA A 272 16.49 24.95 5.49
C ALA A 272 15.52 25.57 4.48
N ILE A 273 15.02 26.77 4.79
CA ILE A 273 14.18 27.57 3.91
C ILE A 273 15.09 28.52 3.14
N VAL A 274 15.31 28.22 1.86
CA VAL A 274 16.17 29.01 0.97
C VAL A 274 15.31 29.98 0.17
N ASP A 275 15.25 31.23 0.62
CA ASP A 275 14.26 32.18 0.14
C ASP A 275 14.74 33.64 0.29
N ASN A 276 13.82 34.62 0.26
CA ASN A 276 14.14 36.03 0.48
C ASN A 276 14.35 36.39 1.96
N GLY A 277 13.89 35.55 2.88
CA GLY A 277 14.12 35.73 4.32
C GLY A 277 13.14 34.93 5.15
N LEU A 278 13.50 34.67 6.41
CA LEU A 278 12.66 33.98 7.39
C LEU A 278 12.65 34.80 8.67
N GLN A 279 11.47 35.22 9.13
CA GLN A 279 11.34 36.03 10.34
C GLN A 279 11.45 35.16 11.61
N PRO A 280 12.61 35.10 12.30
CA PRO A 280 12.84 34.11 13.34
C PRO A 280 12.03 34.37 14.61
N ALA A 281 11.58 35.62 14.77
CA ALA A 281 10.77 36.07 15.89
C ALA A 281 9.28 35.72 15.75
N HIS A 282 8.85 35.12 14.64
CA HIS A 282 7.46 34.70 14.49
C HIS A 282 7.11 33.68 15.59
N PRO A 283 6.05 33.88 16.40
CA PRO A 283 5.71 33.00 17.52
C PRO A 283 5.58 31.54 17.12
N ASP A 284 5.05 31.31 15.92
CA ASP A 284 4.80 29.98 15.37
C ASP A 284 6.03 29.33 14.71
N LEU A 285 7.19 29.98 14.76
CA LEU A 285 8.46 29.49 14.20
C LEU A 285 9.59 29.49 15.25
N SER A 286 9.53 30.43 16.20
CA SER A 286 10.64 30.76 17.09
C SER A 286 11.12 29.62 18.00
N ASP A 287 10.23 28.71 18.42
CA ASP A 287 10.61 27.59 19.30
C ASP A 287 11.50 26.55 18.62
N ARG A 288 11.43 26.44 17.29
CA ARG A 288 12.17 25.45 16.48
C ARG A 288 13.16 26.06 15.51
N TYR A 289 13.31 27.39 15.55
CA TYR A 289 14.30 28.10 14.77
C TYR A 289 15.75 27.81 15.21
N ARG A 290 16.62 27.54 14.24
CA ARG A 290 18.04 27.20 14.43
C ARG A 290 18.97 28.30 13.93
N ALA A 291 19.17 29.31 14.78
CA ALA A 291 20.09 30.42 14.50
C ALA A 291 21.53 29.99 14.18
N ASP A 292 21.99 28.85 14.73
CA ASP A 292 23.33 28.31 14.49
C ASP A 292 23.50 27.65 13.11
N LEU A 293 22.37 27.37 12.43
CA LEU A 293 22.31 26.80 11.10
C LEU A 293 21.80 27.79 10.06
N SER A 294 21.30 28.97 10.44
CA SER A 294 20.83 30.02 9.52
C SER A 294 21.92 30.96 9.01
N PHE A 295 21.68 31.62 7.88
CA PHE A 295 22.61 32.60 7.31
C PHE A 295 21.91 33.58 6.34
N ASP A 296 22.35 34.83 6.33
CA ASP A 296 21.99 35.81 5.31
C ASP A 296 23.12 35.90 4.26
N PHE A 297 22.86 35.36 3.08
CA PHE A 297 23.81 35.37 1.95
C PHE A 297 23.82 36.69 1.19
N ASN A 298 22.78 37.52 1.33
CA ASN A 298 22.73 38.84 0.72
C ASN A 298 23.61 39.86 1.45
N ASP A 299 23.59 39.84 2.78
CA ASP A 299 24.31 40.79 3.63
C ASP A 299 25.55 40.21 4.33
N GLY A 300 25.70 38.88 4.31
CA GLY A 300 26.88 38.16 4.80
C GLY A 300 26.95 38.06 6.33
N ASP A 301 25.81 37.86 6.99
CA ASP A 301 25.70 37.69 8.44
C ASP A 301 24.78 36.52 8.84
N PHE A 302 24.49 36.36 10.14
CA PHE A 302 23.74 35.21 10.67
C PHE A 302 22.25 35.49 10.91
N ASP A 303 21.74 36.65 10.48
CA ASP A 303 20.36 37.06 10.70
C ASP A 303 19.57 37.03 9.37
N PRO A 304 18.85 35.94 9.06
CA PRO A 304 18.11 35.82 7.80
C PRO A 304 16.79 36.60 7.82
N SER A 305 16.63 37.54 8.74
CA SER A 305 15.38 38.27 8.93
C SER A 305 15.03 39.10 7.69
N PRO A 306 13.76 39.08 7.28
CA PRO A 306 13.24 39.97 6.23
C PRO A 306 13.47 41.45 6.51
N ILE A 307 13.72 42.23 5.46
CA ILE A 307 13.73 43.69 5.50
C ILE A 307 12.30 44.21 5.46
N ILE A 308 11.82 44.64 6.63
CA ILE A 308 10.48 45.20 6.80
C ILE A 308 10.24 46.44 5.91
N GLY A 309 9.09 46.45 5.21
CA GLY A 309 8.65 47.57 4.38
C GLY A 309 9.09 47.51 2.91
N THR A 310 9.72 46.41 2.48
CA THR A 310 9.91 46.07 1.06
C THR A 310 8.80 45.11 0.62
N ALA A 311 8.36 45.20 -0.64
CA ALA A 311 7.14 44.54 -1.10
C ALA A 311 7.27 43.02 -1.37
N ARG A 312 8.38 42.37 -1.00
CA ARG A 312 8.70 40.99 -1.43
C ARG A 312 9.24 40.05 -0.36
N ASP A 313 9.56 40.52 0.85
CA ASP A 313 10.36 39.75 1.81
C ASP A 313 9.52 38.90 2.80
N TYR A 314 8.26 38.64 2.50
CA TYR A 314 7.37 37.83 3.35
C TYR A 314 7.39 36.33 3.02
N HIS A 315 7.86 35.98 1.83
CA HIS A 315 7.63 34.67 1.21
C HIS A 315 8.25 33.53 2.03
N GLY A 316 9.53 33.61 2.38
CA GLY A 316 10.20 32.55 3.15
C GLY A 316 9.59 32.32 4.54
N THR A 317 8.96 33.33 5.16
CA THR A 317 8.24 33.14 6.43
C THR A 317 6.97 32.31 6.23
N ALA A 318 6.24 32.50 5.13
CA ALA A 318 5.06 31.70 4.80
C ALA A 318 5.42 30.26 4.40
N VAL A 319 6.50 30.09 3.63
CA VAL A 319 7.07 28.78 3.26
C VAL A 319 7.45 27.99 4.52
N ALA A 320 8.13 28.64 5.49
CA ALA A 320 8.50 28.01 6.75
C ALA A 320 7.29 27.50 7.56
N GLY A 321 6.19 28.27 7.56
CA GLY A 321 4.95 27.89 8.25
C GLY A 321 4.31 26.64 7.68
N VAL A 322 4.27 26.50 6.34
CA VAL A 322 3.70 25.32 5.69
C VAL A 322 4.55 24.08 6.01
N ALA A 323 5.87 24.20 5.93
CA ALA A 323 6.77 23.07 6.19
C ALA A 323 6.76 22.64 7.67
N ALA A 324 6.92 23.58 8.60
CA ALA A 324 7.24 23.28 9.99
C ALA A 324 6.79 24.37 10.98
N GLY A 325 5.66 25.04 10.71
CA GLY A 325 4.98 25.85 11.73
C GLY A 325 4.69 25.04 12.99
N ASN A 326 4.88 25.66 14.15
CA ASN A 326 4.76 25.00 15.45
C ASN A 326 3.31 24.57 15.72
N GLY A 327 3.00 23.28 15.51
CA GLY A 327 1.72 22.74 15.94
C GLY A 327 1.59 22.59 17.46
N ASN A 328 0.35 22.56 17.93
CA ASN A 328 -0.08 22.31 19.30
C ASN A 328 0.43 23.35 20.32
N ASN A 329 0.48 24.62 19.94
CA ASN A 329 0.92 25.73 20.80
C ASN A 329 -0.21 26.73 21.16
N ASN A 330 -1.44 26.48 20.67
CA ASN A 330 -2.65 27.32 20.79
C ASN A 330 -2.59 28.63 19.98
N LEU A 331 -1.73 28.73 18.97
CA LEU A 331 -1.55 29.90 18.13
C LEU A 331 -1.58 29.48 16.68
N GLY A 332 -2.31 30.22 15.84
CA GLY A 332 -2.05 30.14 14.41
C GLY A 332 -2.31 28.76 13.82
N ILE A 333 -1.28 28.18 13.22
CA ILE A 333 -1.32 27.03 12.30
C ILE A 333 -0.48 25.87 12.84
N SER A 334 -0.54 24.73 12.16
CA SER A 334 0.48 23.68 12.25
C SER A 334 1.17 23.54 10.90
N GLY A 335 2.49 23.39 10.86
CA GLY A 335 3.18 22.92 9.66
C GLY A 335 2.94 21.43 9.46
N ALA A 336 3.34 20.93 8.28
CA ALA A 336 3.32 19.51 7.97
C ALA A 336 4.24 18.69 8.91
N ALA A 337 5.37 19.25 9.32
CA ALA A 337 6.29 18.67 10.29
C ALA A 337 6.44 19.58 11.53
N PRO A 338 5.45 19.62 12.44
CA PRO A 338 5.38 20.63 13.50
C PRO A 338 6.49 20.52 14.56
N ASN A 339 7.25 19.42 14.58
CA ASN A 339 8.42 19.24 15.46
C ASN A 339 9.77 19.38 14.74
N ALA A 340 9.78 19.56 13.41
CA ALA A 340 11.01 19.81 12.67
C ALA A 340 11.64 21.15 13.07
N SER A 341 12.96 21.20 13.00
CA SER A 341 13.71 22.44 13.18
C SER A 341 13.81 23.18 11.85
N ILE A 342 13.81 24.51 11.90
CA ILE A 342 13.91 25.37 10.72
C ILE A 342 15.16 26.23 10.75
N ALA A 343 15.89 26.27 9.64
CA ALA A 343 16.96 27.21 9.37
C ALA A 343 16.51 28.18 8.26
N GLY A 344 16.85 29.46 8.38
CA GLY A 344 16.50 30.47 7.38
C GLY A 344 17.72 30.88 6.56
N PHE A 345 17.63 30.79 5.23
CA PHE A 345 18.61 31.34 4.30
C PHE A 345 18.01 32.48 3.51
N ARG A 346 18.53 33.68 3.72
CA ARG A 346 18.17 34.86 2.94
C ARG A 346 19.11 34.96 1.74
N LEU A 347 18.60 34.64 0.55
CA LEU A 347 19.34 34.49 -0.69
C LEU A 347 18.72 35.28 -1.85
N VAL A 348 17.41 35.19 -2.07
CA VAL A 348 16.78 35.69 -3.32
C VAL A 348 16.13 37.09 -3.21
N ASP A 349 16.35 37.81 -2.11
CA ASP A 349 15.90 39.21 -1.99
C ASP A 349 16.79 40.21 -2.78
N ALA A 350 17.99 39.78 -3.16
CA ALA A 350 18.91 40.52 -4.02
C ALA A 350 19.43 39.66 -5.17
N PRO A 351 20.01 40.25 -6.24
CA PRO A 351 20.63 39.48 -7.31
C PRO A 351 21.68 38.51 -6.77
N THR A 352 21.48 37.22 -7.04
CA THR A 352 22.38 36.13 -6.66
C THR A 352 23.44 35.90 -7.72
N SER A 353 24.62 35.47 -7.30
CA SER A 353 25.61 34.88 -8.20
C SER A 353 25.65 33.36 -8.01
N ASP A 354 26.17 32.64 -9.01
CA ASP A 354 26.47 31.20 -8.96
C ASP A 354 27.27 30.82 -7.70
N LEU A 355 28.17 31.69 -7.20
CA LEU A 355 28.89 31.44 -5.96
C LEU A 355 27.98 31.54 -4.72
N ASP A 356 27.05 32.48 -4.70
CA ASP A 356 26.16 32.71 -3.56
C ASP A 356 25.16 31.55 -3.43
N GLU A 357 24.59 31.12 -4.55
CA GLU A 357 23.72 29.94 -4.64
C GLU A 357 24.44 28.65 -4.22
N ALA A 358 25.64 28.40 -4.76
CA ALA A 358 26.46 27.26 -4.37
C ALA A 358 26.81 27.26 -2.88
N ASN A 359 27.12 28.44 -2.32
CA ASN A 359 27.41 28.57 -0.89
C ASN A 359 26.16 28.27 -0.05
N ALA A 360 24.98 28.75 -0.45
CA ALA A 360 23.74 28.48 0.26
C ALA A 360 23.38 26.99 0.24
N LEU A 361 23.40 26.36 -0.93
CA LEU A 361 22.99 24.96 -1.11
C LEU A 361 23.98 23.95 -0.51
N SER A 362 25.21 24.37 -0.22
CA SER A 362 26.21 23.53 0.48
C SER A 362 26.42 23.91 1.95
N TYR A 363 25.78 24.98 2.42
CA TYR A 363 25.95 25.46 3.79
C TYR A 363 25.42 24.41 4.77
N LYS A 364 26.28 23.96 5.68
CA LYS A 364 25.91 23.05 6.79
C LYS A 364 25.24 21.74 6.32
N SER A 365 25.65 21.22 5.17
CA SER A 365 25.09 19.98 4.59
C SER A 365 25.23 18.72 5.44
N GLN A 366 25.97 18.76 6.55
CA GLN A 366 26.05 17.64 7.49
C GLN A 366 25.01 17.73 8.60
N GLU A 367 24.51 18.93 8.88
CA GLU A 367 23.56 19.22 9.95
C GLU A 367 22.16 19.58 9.46
N ILE A 368 22.04 19.97 8.18
CA ILE A 368 20.78 20.27 7.51
C ILE A 368 20.41 19.06 6.65
N ASP A 369 19.18 18.59 6.82
CA ASP A 369 18.68 17.42 6.11
C ASP A 369 18.05 17.80 4.77
N ILE A 370 17.17 18.81 4.81
CA ILE A 370 16.28 19.19 3.72
C ILE A 370 16.52 20.65 3.35
N TYR A 371 16.60 20.94 2.06
CA TYR A 371 16.67 22.29 1.51
C TYR A 371 15.42 22.54 0.67
N ASN A 372 14.52 23.38 1.16
CA ASN A 372 13.34 23.81 0.43
C ASN A 372 13.68 25.05 -0.41
N ASN A 373 13.47 24.97 -1.72
CA ASN A 373 13.72 26.06 -2.66
C ASN A 373 12.45 26.40 -3.44
N SER A 374 11.99 27.63 -3.31
CA SER A 374 10.79 28.12 -3.98
C SER A 374 11.11 29.34 -4.86
N TRP A 375 12.15 29.18 -5.67
CA TRP A 375 12.71 30.18 -6.57
C TRP A 375 13.34 29.50 -7.78
N GLY A 376 13.53 30.22 -8.88
CA GLY A 376 14.12 29.70 -10.10
C GLY A 376 14.34 30.83 -11.10
N PRO A 377 14.57 30.50 -12.38
CA PRO A 377 14.41 31.44 -13.48
C PRO A 377 13.02 32.09 -13.46
N THR A 378 12.84 33.12 -14.27
CA THR A 378 11.50 33.69 -14.40
C THR A 378 10.63 32.82 -15.30
N ASP A 379 9.45 32.48 -14.79
CA ASP A 379 8.41 31.68 -15.43
C ASP A 379 7.69 32.43 -16.59
N ASP A 380 8.44 32.81 -17.63
CA ASP A 380 7.91 33.51 -18.81
C ASP A 380 7.88 32.68 -20.09
N ALA A 381 8.13 31.36 -19.98
CA ALA A 381 8.27 30.41 -21.07
C ALA A 381 9.33 30.81 -22.10
N ARG A 382 10.29 31.67 -21.75
CA ARG A 382 11.31 32.17 -22.69
C ARG A 382 12.71 32.05 -22.16
N ARG A 383 12.88 31.56 -20.94
CA ARG A 383 14.19 31.37 -20.32
C ARG A 383 14.56 29.91 -20.40
N LEU A 384 15.82 29.70 -20.71
CA LEU A 384 16.47 28.42 -20.64
C LEU A 384 17.68 28.69 -19.76
N GLU A 385 17.50 28.53 -18.46
CA GLU A 385 18.41 28.99 -17.43
C GLU A 385 18.43 27.96 -16.32
N GLY A 386 19.59 27.74 -15.72
CA GLY A 386 19.78 26.71 -14.71
C GLY A 386 20.98 27.05 -13.84
N PRO A 387 21.35 26.15 -12.92
CA PRO A 387 22.48 26.37 -12.04
C PRO A 387 23.76 26.59 -12.84
N GLY A 388 24.56 27.56 -12.39
CA GLY A 388 25.93 27.67 -12.86
C GLY A 388 26.78 26.48 -12.41
N PRO A 389 28.03 26.38 -12.90
CA PRO A 389 28.88 25.22 -12.64
C PRO A 389 29.24 25.06 -11.16
N LEU A 390 29.26 26.13 -10.35
CA LEU A 390 29.51 26.01 -8.91
C LEU A 390 28.26 25.50 -8.20
N THR A 391 27.08 26.00 -8.55
CA THR A 391 25.82 25.56 -7.99
C THR A 391 25.53 24.10 -8.32
N LEU A 392 25.76 23.68 -9.56
CA LEU A 392 25.62 22.27 -9.96
C LEU A 392 26.57 21.37 -9.15
N ALA A 393 27.83 21.78 -9.00
CA ALA A 393 28.79 21.04 -8.17
C ALA A 393 28.40 21.00 -6.68
N ALA A 394 27.71 22.02 -6.18
CA ALA A 394 27.18 22.05 -4.81
C ALA A 394 26.03 21.04 -4.63
N LEU A 395 25.10 20.96 -5.60
CA LEU A 395 24.03 19.96 -5.61
C LEU A 395 24.60 18.54 -5.67
N GLU A 396 25.51 18.27 -6.62
CA GLU A 396 26.20 16.97 -6.76
C GLU A 396 26.92 16.55 -5.47
N ASN A 397 27.69 17.47 -4.89
CA ASN A 397 28.39 17.20 -3.65
C ASN A 397 27.42 17.05 -2.46
N GLY A 398 26.31 17.78 -2.46
CA GLY A 398 25.26 17.71 -1.46
C GLY A 398 24.59 16.33 -1.45
N THR A 399 24.11 15.86 -2.59
CA THR A 399 23.50 14.52 -2.73
C THR A 399 24.49 13.39 -2.50
N THR A 400 25.79 13.61 -2.76
CA THR A 400 26.82 12.59 -2.49
C THR A 400 27.29 12.56 -1.03
N ASN A 401 27.54 13.72 -0.42
CA ASN A 401 28.27 13.82 0.84
C ASN A 401 27.47 14.43 1.98
N GLY A 402 26.32 15.05 1.72
CA GLY A 402 25.42 15.60 2.73
C GLY A 402 24.90 14.53 3.68
N ARG A 403 24.42 14.93 4.86
CA ARG A 403 23.84 14.03 5.89
C ARG A 403 24.71 12.80 6.18
N GLY A 404 26.03 13.01 6.33
CA GLY A 404 26.97 11.92 6.60
C GLY A 404 27.18 10.94 5.45
N GLY A 405 26.88 11.34 4.20
CA GLY A 405 26.97 10.51 3.00
C GLY A 405 25.65 9.88 2.56
N LEU A 406 24.54 10.17 3.25
CA LEU A 406 23.19 9.80 2.80
C LEU A 406 22.67 10.73 1.68
N GLY A 407 23.23 11.92 1.59
CA GLY A 407 22.87 12.95 0.62
C GLY A 407 21.86 13.95 1.17
N SER A 408 22.16 15.24 1.00
CA SER A 408 21.20 16.32 1.20
C SER A 408 19.98 16.13 0.30
N ILE A 409 18.79 16.47 0.79
CA ILE A 409 17.56 16.39 0.01
C ILE A 409 17.18 17.81 -0.44
N TYR A 410 17.12 18.03 -1.74
CA TYR A 410 16.77 19.31 -2.34
C TYR A 410 15.37 19.22 -2.93
N LEU A 411 14.42 19.97 -2.39
CA LEU A 411 13.08 20.12 -2.98
C LEU A 411 13.01 21.46 -3.71
N TRP A 412 12.35 21.44 -4.86
CA TRP A 412 12.25 22.58 -5.75
C TRP A 412 10.81 22.78 -6.24
N SER A 413 10.33 24.01 -6.19
CA SER A 413 9.04 24.37 -6.80
C SER A 413 9.12 24.23 -8.31
N ALA A 414 8.14 23.54 -8.91
CA ALA A 414 8.10 23.27 -10.35
C ALA A 414 7.91 24.52 -11.24
N GLY A 415 7.51 25.65 -10.65
CA GLY A 415 7.26 26.91 -11.38
C GLY A 415 5.78 27.29 -11.48
N ASN A 416 5.49 28.53 -11.88
CA ASN A 416 4.15 29.13 -11.92
C ASN A 416 3.77 29.70 -13.30
N GLY A 417 4.43 29.23 -14.37
CA GLY A 417 4.35 29.73 -15.74
C GLY A 417 3.33 29.06 -16.66
N LEU A 418 2.42 28.19 -16.18
CA LEU A 418 1.49 27.44 -17.05
C LEU A 418 0.69 28.32 -18.02
N GLU A 419 0.18 29.48 -17.58
CA GLU A 419 -0.56 30.42 -18.45
C GLU A 419 0.29 31.04 -19.58
N LYS A 420 1.61 30.82 -19.55
CA LYS A 420 2.57 31.21 -20.59
C LYS A 420 3.03 30.02 -21.44
N ASN A 421 2.49 28.83 -21.19
CA ASN A 421 2.94 27.54 -21.73
C ASN A 421 4.38 27.20 -21.34
N ASP A 422 4.79 27.60 -20.13
CA ASP A 422 6.09 27.24 -19.57
C ASP A 422 6.16 25.75 -19.21
N ASN A 423 7.37 25.25 -18.97
CA ASN A 423 7.64 23.86 -18.65
C ASN A 423 8.81 23.75 -17.68
N ILE A 424 8.72 22.84 -16.71
CA ILE A 424 9.77 22.54 -15.73
C ILE A 424 11.10 22.24 -16.42
N ASN A 425 11.07 21.58 -17.58
CA ASN A 425 12.23 21.25 -18.39
C ASN A 425 13.05 22.46 -18.87
N TYR A 426 12.53 23.69 -18.76
CA TYR A 426 13.22 24.93 -19.10
C TYR A 426 13.91 25.60 -17.89
N ASP A 427 13.53 25.19 -16.67
CA ASP A 427 14.18 25.55 -15.41
C ASP A 427 15.22 24.48 -15.04
N GLY A 428 16.50 24.77 -15.24
CA GLY A 428 17.58 23.84 -14.95
C GLY A 428 17.77 23.48 -13.46
N TYR A 429 17.10 24.16 -12.52
CA TYR A 429 17.09 23.80 -11.12
C TYR A 429 16.06 22.69 -10.84
N ALA A 430 14.79 22.93 -11.20
CA ALA A 430 13.71 21.94 -11.03
C ALA A 430 13.84 20.76 -12.01
N ASN A 431 14.45 20.96 -13.18
CA ASN A 431 14.80 19.91 -14.13
C ASN A 431 16.02 19.07 -13.68
N SER A 432 16.73 19.42 -12.60
CA SER A 432 17.90 18.65 -12.19
C SER A 432 17.50 17.35 -11.50
N ARG A 433 18.11 16.22 -11.88
CA ARG A 433 17.92 14.93 -11.18
C ARG A 433 18.28 14.95 -9.69
N TYR A 434 19.10 15.92 -9.26
CA TYR A 434 19.50 16.08 -7.86
C TYR A 434 18.44 16.77 -7.01
N THR A 435 17.37 17.27 -7.62
CA THR A 435 16.27 17.96 -6.96
C THR A 435 14.97 17.19 -7.16
N ILE A 436 14.03 17.43 -6.26
CA ILE A 436 12.66 16.91 -6.33
C ILE A 436 11.77 18.05 -6.79
N ALA A 437 11.32 18.00 -8.04
CA ALA A 437 10.36 18.95 -8.57
C ALA A 437 8.96 18.67 -8.00
N VAL A 438 8.36 19.71 -7.39
CA VAL A 438 7.04 19.64 -6.77
C VAL A 438 6.06 20.59 -7.45
N GLY A 439 5.02 20.02 -8.06
CA GLY A 439 3.92 20.76 -8.67
C GLY A 439 2.78 21.05 -7.71
N ALA A 440 1.79 21.80 -8.19
CA ALA A 440 0.69 22.32 -7.39
C ALA A 440 -0.68 21.83 -7.87
N ILE A 441 -1.47 21.32 -6.93
CA ILE A 441 -2.87 20.95 -7.10
C ILE A 441 -3.76 21.72 -6.14
N ASP A 442 -5.01 21.95 -6.52
CA ASP A 442 -5.99 22.64 -5.69
C ASP A 442 -6.69 21.69 -4.69
N HIS A 443 -7.61 22.23 -3.89
CA HIS A 443 -8.41 21.49 -2.91
C HIS A 443 -9.41 20.47 -3.49
N LYS A 444 -9.37 20.23 -4.80
CA LYS A 444 -10.13 19.19 -5.53
C LYS A 444 -9.19 18.22 -6.24
N GLY A 445 -7.88 18.34 -6.01
CA GLY A 445 -6.86 17.45 -6.57
C GLY A 445 -6.54 17.76 -8.03
N LYS A 446 -6.94 18.93 -8.54
CA LYS A 446 -6.73 19.32 -9.95
C LYS A 446 -5.52 20.22 -10.10
N GLN A 447 -4.87 20.17 -11.26
CA GLN A 447 -3.74 21.04 -11.59
C GLN A 447 -4.11 22.50 -11.35
N ALA A 448 -3.33 23.17 -10.51
CA ALA A 448 -3.50 24.60 -10.29
C ALA A 448 -3.20 25.36 -11.59
N PHE A 449 -3.95 26.44 -11.86
CA PHE A 449 -3.91 27.17 -13.14
C PHE A 449 -2.53 27.76 -13.53
N TYR A 450 -1.58 27.79 -12.59
CA TYR A 450 -0.21 28.25 -12.79
C TYR A 450 0.82 27.10 -12.79
N SER A 451 0.50 25.90 -12.29
CA SER A 451 1.47 24.83 -12.06
C SER A 451 2.04 24.33 -13.38
N GLU A 452 3.34 24.49 -13.56
CA GLU A 452 4.03 24.04 -14.78
C GLU A 452 4.05 22.51 -14.87
N PRO A 453 3.74 21.93 -16.04
CA PRO A 453 3.97 20.52 -16.31
C PRO A 453 5.40 20.31 -16.79
N GLY A 454 5.89 19.07 -16.75
CA GLY A 454 7.14 18.68 -17.36
C GLY A 454 7.50 17.23 -17.08
N ALA A 455 8.38 16.67 -17.90
CA ALA A 455 8.89 15.31 -17.71
C ALA A 455 9.68 15.06 -16.39
N PRO A 456 10.30 16.07 -15.73
CA PRO A 456 11.00 15.85 -14.46
C PRO A 456 10.10 16.00 -13.22
N MET A 457 8.79 16.26 -13.40
CA MET A 457 7.85 16.29 -12.27
C MET A 457 7.90 14.97 -11.51
N LEU A 458 8.21 14.99 -10.21
CA LEU A 458 8.19 13.79 -9.38
C LEU A 458 6.83 13.63 -8.71
N VAL A 459 6.39 14.64 -7.95
CA VAL A 459 5.12 14.60 -7.22
C VAL A 459 4.45 15.97 -7.20
N THR A 460 3.18 16.01 -6.84
CA THR A 460 2.44 17.24 -6.59
C THR A 460 1.96 17.34 -5.15
N ALA A 461 1.68 18.56 -4.71
CA ALA A 461 1.08 18.78 -3.41
C ALA A 461 0.12 19.97 -3.42
N TYR A 462 -0.73 20.02 -2.41
CA TYR A 462 -1.83 20.95 -2.28
C TYR A 462 -1.37 22.42 -2.14
N SER A 463 -2.01 23.30 -2.91
CA SER A 463 -1.71 24.73 -2.99
C SER A 463 -2.96 25.53 -3.39
N ASN A 464 -2.82 26.85 -3.55
CA ASN A 464 -3.94 27.70 -3.93
C ASN A 464 -4.49 27.35 -5.32
N GLY A 465 -5.81 27.40 -5.44
CA GLY A 465 -6.55 27.07 -6.65
C GLY A 465 -8.05 27.15 -6.37
N ASP A 466 -8.85 27.20 -7.43
CA ASP A 466 -10.32 27.35 -7.33
C ASP A 466 -10.81 28.46 -6.35
N GLY A 467 -10.04 29.55 -6.25
CA GLY A 467 -10.36 30.69 -5.38
C GLY A 467 -10.00 30.54 -3.90
N VAL A 468 -9.32 29.46 -3.52
CA VAL A 468 -8.90 29.14 -2.14
C VAL A 468 -7.37 29.20 -2.04
N GLY A 469 -6.84 29.71 -0.93
CA GLY A 469 -5.40 29.77 -0.65
C GLY A 469 -4.97 28.88 0.52
N ILE A 470 -3.67 28.85 0.76
CA ILE A 470 -3.04 28.12 1.87
C ILE A 470 -2.99 29.01 3.11
N THR A 471 -3.49 28.46 4.22
CA THR A 471 -3.41 29.09 5.55
C THR A 471 -2.06 28.77 6.20
N THR A 472 -1.24 29.80 6.41
CA THR A 472 0.12 29.69 6.96
C THR A 472 0.55 30.96 7.71
N THR A 473 1.77 30.97 8.26
CA THR A 473 2.41 32.14 8.87
C THR A 473 2.63 33.27 7.88
N ASP A 474 2.69 34.49 8.38
CA ASP A 474 2.99 35.70 7.63
C ASP A 474 3.94 36.58 8.46
N LEU A 475 4.46 37.67 7.89
CA LEU A 475 5.22 38.63 8.68
C LEU A 475 4.35 39.24 9.78
N LEU A 476 4.94 39.47 10.95
CA LEU A 476 4.25 40.08 12.07
C LEU A 476 3.64 41.45 11.71
N GLY A 477 2.37 41.65 12.07
CA GLY A 477 1.70 42.95 11.95
C GLY A 477 1.06 43.20 10.59
N ASP A 478 1.39 44.33 9.94
CA ASP A 478 0.78 44.74 8.67
C ASP A 478 1.79 44.70 7.50
N ASP A 479 2.97 44.13 7.75
CA ASP A 479 4.09 44.13 6.80
C ASP A 479 4.07 42.94 5.83
N GLY A 480 3.19 41.96 6.08
CA GLY A 480 3.02 40.73 5.33
C GLY A 480 2.01 40.78 4.16
N LEU A 481 1.63 39.60 3.66
CA LEU A 481 0.56 39.42 2.67
C LEU A 481 -0.81 39.88 3.16
N SER A 482 -1.05 39.75 4.46
CA SER A 482 -2.32 40.03 5.11
C SER A 482 -2.11 40.91 6.34
N SER A 483 -3.17 41.56 6.83
CA SER A 483 -3.12 42.23 8.13
C SER A 483 -3.18 41.18 9.24
N GLY A 484 -2.11 41.02 9.99
CA GLY A 484 -1.96 40.00 11.03
C GLY A 484 -0.68 39.20 10.86
N ASN A 485 -0.51 38.17 11.69
CA ASN A 485 0.67 37.32 11.67
C ASN A 485 0.47 36.06 10.78
N TYR A 486 -0.68 35.93 10.13
CA TYR A 486 -1.07 34.77 9.37
C TYR A 486 -1.79 35.21 8.11
N THR A 487 -1.74 34.38 7.08
CA THR A 487 -2.44 34.59 5.81
C THR A 487 -3.14 33.30 5.40
N SER A 488 -4.29 33.42 4.73
CA SER A 488 -4.99 32.32 4.04
C SER A 488 -4.97 32.48 2.52
N GLY A 489 -4.11 33.39 2.03
CA GLY A 489 -3.96 33.70 0.60
C GLY A 489 -2.63 33.26 0.02
N PHE A 490 -1.82 32.50 0.76
CA PHE A 490 -0.53 32.00 0.25
C PHE A 490 -0.76 30.91 -0.80
N GLY A 491 0.18 30.75 -1.73
CA GLY A 491 -0.04 29.97 -2.93
C GLY A 491 1.18 29.88 -3.84
N GLY A 492 0.96 29.34 -5.04
CA GLY A 492 2.00 28.96 -5.99
C GLY A 492 2.55 27.57 -5.69
N THR A 493 3.36 27.04 -6.59
CA THR A 493 4.19 25.85 -6.29
C THR A 493 5.08 26.07 -5.06
N SER A 494 5.34 27.34 -4.71
CA SER A 494 5.96 27.78 -3.45
C SER A 494 5.23 27.37 -2.16
N SER A 495 3.97 26.97 -2.22
CA SER A 495 3.26 26.42 -1.06
C SER A 495 3.09 24.90 -1.10
N SER A 496 3.26 24.27 -2.26
CA SER A 496 3.31 22.81 -2.43
C SER A 496 4.65 22.22 -1.97
N THR A 497 5.78 22.81 -2.40
CA THR A 497 7.13 22.34 -2.07
C THR A 497 7.41 22.26 -0.56
N PRO A 498 7.03 23.26 0.27
CA PRO A 498 7.21 23.14 1.72
C PRO A 498 6.32 22.08 2.37
N LEU A 499 5.13 21.79 1.80
CA LEU A 499 4.29 20.70 2.28
C LEU A 499 5.00 19.36 2.10
N VAL A 500 5.55 19.09 0.91
CA VAL A 500 6.37 17.88 0.66
C VAL A 500 7.63 17.88 1.52
N SER A 501 8.26 19.02 1.75
CA SER A 501 9.42 19.12 2.65
C SER A 501 9.09 18.68 4.08
N GLY A 502 7.88 18.99 4.54
CA GLY A 502 7.36 18.50 5.83
C GLY A 502 7.13 16.99 5.82
N VAL A 503 6.50 16.44 4.78
CA VAL A 503 6.28 14.98 4.63
C VAL A 503 7.61 14.23 4.64
N VAL A 504 8.61 14.70 3.89
CA VAL A 504 9.96 14.13 3.90
C VAL A 504 10.59 14.20 5.28
N ALA A 505 10.35 15.27 6.05
CA ALA A 505 10.82 15.33 7.44
C ALA A 505 10.14 14.30 8.35
N LEU A 506 8.89 13.91 8.09
CA LEU A 506 8.23 12.81 8.80
C LEU A 506 8.89 11.46 8.45
N MET A 507 9.16 11.22 7.16
CA MET A 507 9.85 10.02 6.67
C MET A 507 11.24 9.87 7.32
N LEU A 508 12.00 10.97 7.41
CA LEU A 508 13.33 10.96 8.01
C LEU A 508 13.33 10.77 9.54
N GLU A 509 12.25 11.13 10.24
CA GLU A 509 12.12 10.85 11.68
C GLU A 509 11.97 9.34 11.93
N VAL A 510 11.11 8.67 11.15
CA VAL A 510 10.91 7.22 11.30
C VAL A 510 12.09 6.42 10.76
N ASN A 511 12.74 6.91 9.70
CA ASN A 511 13.91 6.27 9.10
C ASN A 511 15.00 7.30 8.72
N PRO A 512 15.92 7.61 9.65
CA PRO A 512 16.99 8.56 9.39
C PRO A 512 18.05 8.05 8.39
N ASN A 513 18.01 6.77 8.00
CA ASN A 513 18.97 6.17 7.09
C ASN A 513 18.58 6.29 5.62
N LEU A 514 17.41 6.84 5.30
CA LEU A 514 17.02 7.08 3.90
C LEU A 514 18.04 7.99 3.23
N THR A 515 18.56 7.53 2.09
CA THR A 515 19.38 8.33 1.19
C THR A 515 18.52 9.31 0.40
N TRP A 516 19.14 10.28 -0.27
CA TRP A 516 18.42 11.21 -1.15
C TRP A 516 17.64 10.50 -2.27
N ARG A 517 18.15 9.35 -2.76
CA ARG A 517 17.46 8.50 -3.74
C ARG A 517 16.34 7.69 -3.11
N ASP A 518 16.54 7.12 -1.92
CA ASP A 518 15.48 6.39 -1.21
C ASP A 518 14.25 7.27 -0.98
N VAL A 519 14.46 8.55 -0.64
CA VAL A 519 13.35 9.50 -0.48
C VAL A 519 12.58 9.70 -1.78
N GLN A 520 13.27 9.77 -2.93
CA GLN A 520 12.60 9.87 -4.23
C GLN A 520 11.80 8.60 -4.55
N HIS A 521 12.38 7.42 -4.33
CA HIS A 521 11.67 6.14 -4.52
C HIS A 521 10.43 6.05 -3.65
N VAL A 522 10.52 6.32 -2.34
CA VAL A 522 9.34 6.29 -1.47
C VAL A 522 8.25 7.23 -1.99
N LEU A 523 8.61 8.46 -2.39
CA LEU A 523 7.63 9.40 -2.95
C LEU A 523 7.01 8.93 -4.27
N VAL A 524 7.76 8.19 -5.10
CA VAL A 524 7.25 7.59 -6.34
C VAL A 524 6.28 6.45 -6.05
N GLU A 525 6.65 5.54 -5.14
CA GLU A 525 5.84 4.34 -4.82
C GLU A 525 4.57 4.65 -4.03
N THR A 526 4.53 5.79 -3.32
CA THR A 526 3.42 6.13 -2.42
C THR A 526 2.60 7.32 -2.88
N ALA A 527 2.85 7.85 -4.08
CA ALA A 527 2.04 8.95 -4.61
C ALA A 527 0.63 8.47 -5.00
N GLU A 528 -0.39 9.27 -4.69
CA GLU A 528 -1.78 8.97 -5.00
C GLU A 528 -2.18 9.57 -6.36
N GLN A 529 -2.85 8.81 -7.21
CA GLN A 529 -3.33 9.31 -8.49
C GLN A 529 -4.45 10.36 -8.30
N ASN A 530 -4.10 11.63 -8.47
CA ASN A 530 -5.05 12.74 -8.42
C ASN A 530 -5.60 13.08 -9.82
N ASP A 531 -6.82 13.67 -9.88
CA ASP A 531 -7.51 14.02 -11.13
C ASP A 531 -7.52 12.87 -12.16
N ILE A 532 -8.07 11.73 -11.74
CA ILE A 532 -8.07 10.44 -12.47
C ILE A 532 -8.52 10.57 -13.94
N ALA A 533 -9.39 11.53 -14.25
CA ALA A 533 -9.89 11.78 -15.59
C ALA A 533 -8.89 12.49 -16.53
N ASP A 534 -7.72 12.92 -16.06
CA ASP A 534 -6.72 13.57 -16.91
C ASP A 534 -6.09 12.58 -17.90
N LEU A 535 -6.19 12.92 -19.20
CA LEU A 535 -5.82 12.01 -20.28
C LEU A 535 -4.30 11.80 -20.44
N ASP A 536 -3.48 12.59 -19.76
CA ASP A 536 -2.02 12.45 -19.79
C ASP A 536 -1.52 11.37 -18.81
N TRP A 537 -2.39 10.82 -17.95
CA TRP A 537 -2.08 9.62 -17.18
C TRP A 537 -1.80 8.46 -18.12
N LYS A 538 -0.64 7.83 -17.93
CA LYS A 538 -0.16 6.66 -18.67
C LYS A 538 0.57 5.75 -17.70
N THR A 539 0.45 4.44 -17.92
CA THR A 539 1.34 3.47 -17.27
C THR A 539 2.63 3.39 -18.07
N ASN A 540 3.77 3.53 -17.41
CA ASN A 540 5.08 3.40 -18.04
C ASN A 540 5.47 1.91 -18.19
N GLY A 541 6.63 1.61 -18.77
CA GLY A 541 7.09 0.23 -19.03
C GLY A 541 7.32 -0.62 -17.78
N ALA A 542 7.36 0.00 -16.60
CA ALA A 542 7.57 -0.65 -15.31
C ALA A 542 6.30 -0.71 -14.44
N GLY A 543 5.15 -0.30 -14.96
CA GLY A 543 3.88 -0.35 -14.23
C GLY A 543 3.55 0.91 -13.43
N HIS A 544 4.40 1.93 -13.41
CA HIS A 544 4.10 3.18 -12.70
C HIS A 544 3.15 4.08 -13.49
N LEU A 545 2.17 4.67 -12.81
CA LEU A 545 1.37 5.76 -13.34
C LEU A 545 2.20 7.04 -13.42
N VAL A 546 2.27 7.64 -14.61
CA VAL A 546 3.04 8.85 -14.88
C VAL A 546 2.22 9.88 -15.64
N ASN A 547 2.45 11.17 -15.32
CA ASN A 547 1.76 12.32 -15.93
C ASN A 547 2.69 13.54 -15.92
N HIS A 548 2.71 14.36 -16.98
CA HIS A 548 3.58 15.55 -17.02
C HIS A 548 3.11 16.63 -16.05
N LYS A 549 1.82 16.69 -15.72
CA LYS A 549 1.23 17.68 -14.79
C LYS A 549 1.37 17.25 -13.34
N TYR A 550 1.32 15.94 -13.09
CA TYR A 550 1.19 15.38 -11.74
C TYR A 550 2.40 14.54 -11.29
N GLY A 551 3.35 14.26 -12.19
CA GLY A 551 4.45 13.32 -11.90
C GLY A 551 3.87 11.93 -11.69
N PHE A 552 4.16 11.34 -10.54
CA PHE A 552 3.59 10.08 -10.08
C PHE A 552 2.26 10.26 -9.31
N GLY A 553 1.92 11.49 -8.90
CA GLY A 553 0.67 11.78 -8.19
C GLY A 553 0.79 12.85 -7.11
N ALA A 554 -0.27 12.99 -6.31
CA ALA A 554 -0.28 13.79 -5.10
C ALA A 554 0.51 13.08 -3.98
N VAL A 555 1.20 13.85 -3.14
CA VAL A 555 1.88 13.30 -1.97
C VAL A 555 0.88 12.77 -0.94
N ASP A 556 1.02 11.51 -0.53
CA ASP A 556 0.35 10.92 0.63
C ASP A 556 1.35 10.80 1.79
N ALA A 557 1.12 11.56 2.87
CA ALA A 557 2.02 11.58 4.01
C ALA A 557 1.98 10.30 4.84
N LEU A 558 0.83 9.64 4.97
CA LEU A 558 0.71 8.40 5.74
C LEU A 558 1.44 7.28 5.01
N ALA A 559 1.11 7.07 3.73
CA ALA A 559 1.71 6.03 2.92
C ALA A 559 3.23 6.18 2.84
N ALA A 560 3.73 7.41 2.63
CA ALA A 560 5.16 7.71 2.60
C ALA A 560 5.85 7.40 3.94
N VAL A 561 5.23 7.75 5.07
CA VAL A 561 5.82 7.49 6.41
C VAL A 561 5.77 6.00 6.75
N GLU A 562 4.69 5.30 6.43
CA GLU A 562 4.56 3.86 6.64
C GLU A 562 5.59 3.08 5.81
N ALA A 563 5.70 3.38 4.51
CA ALA A 563 6.72 2.80 3.63
C ALA A 563 8.14 3.07 4.15
N ALA A 564 8.42 4.30 4.62
CA ALA A 564 9.71 4.65 5.18
C ALA A 564 10.10 3.79 6.40
N THR A 565 9.14 3.32 7.21
CA THR A 565 9.44 2.53 8.43
C THR A 565 10.11 1.19 8.15
N THR A 566 9.80 0.57 7.01
CA THR A 566 10.31 -0.74 6.59
C THR A 566 11.22 -0.67 5.36
N TRP A 567 11.42 0.54 4.80
CA TRP A 567 12.16 0.75 3.55
C TRP A 567 13.58 0.16 3.60
N VAL A 568 13.91 -0.60 2.55
CA VAL A 568 15.25 -1.13 2.32
C VAL A 568 15.97 -0.23 1.33
N THR A 569 17.12 0.30 1.74
CA THR A 569 17.92 1.21 0.90
C THR A 569 18.21 0.61 -0.48
N VAL A 570 17.95 1.40 -1.51
CA VAL A 570 18.17 1.01 -2.90
C VAL A 570 19.66 0.78 -3.19
N ALA A 571 19.94 -0.05 -4.19
CA ALA A 571 21.32 -0.34 -4.60
C ALA A 571 22.07 0.94 -5.00
N PRO A 572 23.42 0.95 -4.94
CA PRO A 572 24.22 2.10 -5.37
C PRO A 572 23.89 2.53 -6.80
N GLU A 573 23.85 3.85 -7.03
CA GLU A 573 23.61 4.41 -8.35
C GLU A 573 24.69 3.93 -9.35
N VAL A 574 24.23 3.49 -10.51
CA VAL A 574 25.04 3.29 -11.71
C VAL A 574 24.52 4.19 -12.82
N SER A 575 25.36 4.42 -13.83
CA SER A 575 25.00 5.26 -14.96
C SER A 575 25.43 4.61 -16.27
N ALA A 576 24.61 4.78 -17.31
CA ALA A 576 24.93 4.42 -18.69
C ALA A 576 24.78 5.65 -19.60
N THR A 577 25.43 5.66 -20.77
CA THR A 577 25.30 6.78 -21.71
C THR A 577 25.36 6.32 -23.16
N SER A 578 24.59 6.99 -24.03
CA SER A 578 24.72 6.80 -25.48
C SER A 578 26.01 7.42 -26.04
N GLY A 579 26.64 8.34 -25.29
CA GLY A 579 27.56 9.32 -25.85
C GLY A 579 26.86 10.28 -26.83
N GLU A 580 27.60 11.26 -27.36
CA GLU A 580 27.05 12.23 -28.30
C GLU A 580 26.74 11.60 -29.67
N ILE A 581 25.49 11.75 -30.10
CA ILE A 581 24.97 11.31 -31.39
C ILE A 581 24.84 12.52 -32.31
N ALA A 582 25.70 12.59 -33.34
CA ALA A 582 25.62 13.64 -34.34
C ALA A 582 24.53 13.35 -35.39
N VAL A 583 23.42 14.10 -35.35
CA VAL A 583 22.28 13.94 -36.26
C VAL A 583 22.45 14.78 -37.53
N LYS A 584 22.81 16.06 -37.38
CA LYS A 584 23.09 17.02 -38.47
C LYS A 584 22.01 17.04 -39.56
N THR A 585 20.75 16.98 -39.14
CA THR A 585 19.59 16.88 -40.05
C THR A 585 18.71 18.11 -39.91
N THR A 586 18.21 18.60 -41.04
CA THR A 586 17.26 19.71 -41.08
C THR A 586 15.93 19.30 -40.47
N VAL A 587 15.42 20.07 -39.53
CA VAL A 587 14.04 19.95 -39.05
C VAL A 587 13.14 20.68 -40.06
N PRO A 588 12.18 19.99 -40.71
CA PRO A 588 11.35 20.61 -41.73
C PRO A 588 10.37 21.63 -41.13
N ASP A 589 10.33 22.84 -41.71
CA ASP A 589 9.39 23.92 -41.39
C ASP A 589 7.92 23.51 -41.58
N ASN A 590 7.05 23.89 -40.64
CA ASN A 590 5.60 23.62 -40.64
C ASN A 590 5.28 22.14 -40.91
N ASN A 591 5.96 21.25 -40.19
CA ASN A 591 5.82 19.81 -40.24
C ASN A 591 5.72 19.19 -38.83
N PRO A 592 4.49 18.94 -38.34
CA PRO A 592 4.28 18.33 -37.02
C PRO A 592 4.73 16.87 -36.93
N THR A 593 5.07 16.21 -38.05
CA THR A 593 5.69 14.86 -38.01
C THR A 593 7.18 14.94 -37.68
N GLY A 594 7.85 16.06 -38.00
CA GLY A 594 9.25 16.27 -37.68
C GLY A 594 10.22 15.27 -38.31
N VAL A 595 11.32 15.05 -37.60
CA VAL A 595 12.38 14.06 -37.86
C VAL A 595 12.71 13.34 -36.56
N SER A 596 13.14 12.08 -36.65
CA SER A 596 13.55 11.30 -35.48
C SER A 596 14.97 10.75 -35.63
N SER A 597 15.61 10.50 -34.48
CA SER A 597 16.86 9.77 -34.36
C SER A 597 16.68 8.68 -33.31
N THR A 598 17.06 7.45 -33.67
CA THR A 598 16.99 6.29 -32.78
C THR A 598 18.39 5.78 -32.45
N ILE A 599 18.59 5.34 -31.22
CA ILE A 599 19.81 4.68 -30.75
C ILE A 599 19.45 3.42 -29.95
N SER A 600 20.14 2.33 -30.22
CA SER A 600 20.02 1.09 -29.44
C SER A 600 21.01 1.10 -28.28
N ILE A 601 20.50 1.03 -27.06
CA ILE A 601 21.29 0.95 -25.83
C ILE A 601 21.44 -0.53 -25.46
N VAL A 602 22.68 -0.93 -25.17
CA VAL A 602 23.04 -2.33 -24.85
C VAL A 602 23.46 -2.53 -23.41
N GLU A 603 23.75 -1.43 -22.70
CA GLU A 603 24.00 -1.44 -21.26
C GLU A 603 22.63 -1.35 -20.58
N ASP A 604 22.34 -2.32 -19.72
CA ASP A 604 21.04 -2.49 -19.10
C ASP A 604 21.11 -2.10 -17.63
N ILE A 605 20.32 -1.11 -17.24
CA ILE A 605 20.14 -0.64 -15.86
C ILE A 605 18.66 -0.43 -15.60
N ASN A 606 18.25 -0.59 -14.34
CA ASN A 606 16.91 -0.26 -13.89
C ASN A 606 16.84 1.24 -13.62
N LEU A 607 16.00 1.95 -14.35
CA LEU A 607 16.04 3.41 -14.48
C LEU A 607 15.42 4.14 -13.28
N GLU A 608 16.00 5.30 -12.98
CA GLU A 608 15.43 6.32 -12.09
C GLU A 608 15.30 7.63 -12.88
N TRP A 609 16.39 8.08 -13.49
CA TRP A 609 16.44 9.33 -14.24
C TRP A 609 17.02 9.14 -15.62
N VAL A 610 16.44 9.83 -16.60
CA VAL A 610 16.98 9.96 -17.97
C VAL A 610 17.25 11.42 -18.27
N GLU A 611 18.50 11.76 -18.56
CA GLU A 611 18.91 13.09 -19.01
C GLU A 611 19.22 13.09 -20.52
N ILE A 612 18.80 14.13 -21.22
CA ILE A 612 18.92 14.31 -22.66
C ILE A 612 19.67 15.61 -22.92
N VAL A 613 20.94 15.52 -23.28
CA VAL A 613 21.71 16.69 -23.75
C VAL A 613 21.34 16.94 -25.20
N PHE A 614 20.68 18.05 -25.51
CA PHE A 614 20.11 18.38 -26.81
C PHE A 614 20.76 19.63 -27.42
N ASP A 615 21.19 19.51 -28.68
CA ASP A 615 21.80 20.61 -29.44
C ASP A 615 21.11 20.81 -30.80
N ALA A 616 20.54 21.99 -31.00
CA ALA A 616 19.88 22.36 -32.25
C ALA A 616 20.04 23.85 -32.54
N THR A 617 20.32 24.15 -33.80
CA THR A 617 20.31 25.52 -34.31
C THR A 617 18.91 25.85 -34.85
N HIS A 618 18.25 26.85 -34.29
CA HIS A 618 16.92 27.30 -34.69
C HIS A 618 16.78 28.81 -34.45
N ALA A 619 16.17 29.57 -35.36
CA ALA A 619 15.95 31.00 -35.14
C ALA A 619 14.87 31.29 -34.06
N TYR A 620 14.02 30.30 -33.80
CA TYR A 620 12.91 30.39 -32.85
C TYR A 620 12.79 29.05 -32.13
N ARG A 621 13.60 28.82 -31.10
CA ARG A 621 13.68 27.50 -30.46
C ARG A 621 12.35 27.02 -29.85
N GLY A 622 11.44 27.95 -29.53
CA GLY A 622 10.10 27.63 -29.03
C GLY A 622 9.17 27.01 -30.07
N ASP A 623 9.53 27.02 -31.36
CA ASP A 623 8.77 26.31 -32.40
C ASP A 623 8.99 24.80 -32.35
N LEU A 624 10.09 24.35 -31.73
CA LEU A 624 10.47 22.95 -31.67
C LEU A 624 9.67 22.21 -30.59
N GLU A 625 9.10 21.08 -30.98
CA GLU A 625 8.58 20.06 -30.07
C GLU A 625 9.56 18.89 -30.01
N ILE A 626 9.87 18.42 -28.81
CA ILE A 626 10.89 17.40 -28.55
C ILE A 626 10.28 16.32 -27.66
N VAL A 627 10.23 15.10 -28.17
CA VAL A 627 9.65 13.93 -27.47
C VAL A 627 10.65 12.80 -27.46
N LEU A 628 10.93 12.25 -26.28
CA LEU A 628 11.69 11.02 -26.11
C LEU A 628 10.73 9.85 -25.94
N THR A 629 10.97 8.75 -26.64
CA THR A 629 10.23 7.49 -26.48
C THR A 629 11.21 6.40 -26.05
N SER A 630 10.90 5.72 -24.95
CA SER A 630 11.66 4.57 -24.45
C SER A 630 11.37 3.29 -25.25
N PRO A 631 12.16 2.21 -25.08
CA PRO A 631 11.92 0.93 -25.74
C PRO A 631 10.54 0.34 -25.47
N ASP A 632 10.00 0.57 -24.27
CA ASP A 632 8.68 0.10 -23.83
C ASP A 632 7.53 1.01 -24.32
N GLY A 633 7.86 2.10 -25.02
CA GLY A 633 6.88 3.01 -25.63
C GLY A 633 6.48 4.18 -24.75
N THR A 634 7.06 4.34 -23.56
CA THR A 634 6.80 5.49 -22.69
C THR A 634 7.32 6.76 -23.35
N GLU A 635 6.45 7.76 -23.47
CA GLU A 635 6.79 9.06 -24.03
C GLU A 635 7.08 10.09 -22.92
N SER A 636 8.12 10.89 -23.14
CA SER A 636 8.46 12.08 -22.36
C SER A 636 8.45 13.29 -23.29
N VAL A 637 7.50 14.20 -23.09
CA VAL A 637 7.45 15.49 -23.78
C VAL A 637 8.42 16.44 -23.07
N LEU A 638 9.59 16.64 -23.68
CA LEU A 638 10.68 17.44 -23.11
C LEU A 638 10.55 18.92 -23.44
N ALA A 639 9.94 19.23 -24.58
CA ALA A 639 9.59 20.58 -24.99
C ALA A 639 8.35 20.55 -25.87
N GLN A 640 7.41 21.45 -25.60
CA GLN A 640 6.26 21.72 -26.47
C GLN A 640 6.45 23.02 -27.26
N THR A 641 5.70 23.18 -28.35
CA THR A 641 5.64 24.48 -29.05
C THR A 641 5.12 25.58 -28.11
N HIS A 642 5.85 26.69 -28.01
CA HIS A 642 5.52 27.82 -27.15
C HIS A 642 6.13 29.15 -27.63
N ASP A 643 5.75 30.26 -27.00
CA ASP A 643 6.11 31.62 -27.42
C ASP A 643 7.58 32.02 -27.07
N ASP A 644 8.58 31.18 -27.38
CA ASP A 644 10.01 31.52 -27.26
C ASP A 644 10.67 31.83 -28.61
N PHE A 645 10.93 33.13 -28.78
CA PHE A 645 11.51 33.68 -29.99
C PHE A 645 13.05 33.84 -29.98
N LYS A 646 13.74 33.16 -29.05
CA LYS A 646 15.19 33.15 -28.98
C LYS A 646 15.79 32.06 -29.87
N ASP A 647 17.05 32.27 -30.22
CA ASP A 647 17.82 31.33 -31.02
C ASP A 647 18.28 30.12 -30.16
N ASP A 648 18.31 28.94 -30.80
CA ASP A 648 19.09 27.74 -30.45
C ASP A 648 18.82 27.04 -29.10
N TYR A 649 18.97 25.71 -29.12
CA TYR A 649 19.30 24.90 -27.94
C TYR A 649 20.80 24.61 -27.99
N ASN A 650 21.55 25.09 -26.99
CA ASN A 650 23.01 24.99 -26.94
C ASN A 650 23.43 23.91 -25.93
N SER A 651 23.34 22.64 -26.33
CA SER A 651 23.61 21.49 -25.45
C SER A 651 22.82 21.56 -24.13
N TRP A 652 21.54 21.92 -24.22
CA TRP A 652 20.65 21.99 -23.06
C TRP A 652 20.35 20.58 -22.55
N THR A 653 20.30 20.40 -21.25
CA THR A 653 19.99 19.09 -20.66
C THR A 653 18.54 19.07 -20.22
N PHE A 654 17.71 18.30 -20.90
CA PHE A 654 16.39 17.92 -20.41
C PHE A 654 16.51 16.71 -19.49
N THR A 655 15.55 16.55 -18.58
CA THR A 655 15.49 15.41 -17.66
C THR A 655 14.07 14.85 -17.64
N SER A 656 13.95 13.53 -17.47
CA SER A 656 12.69 12.84 -17.29
C SER A 656 12.75 11.84 -16.15
N ALA A 657 11.72 11.86 -15.30
CA ALA A 657 11.43 10.84 -14.29
C ALA A 657 10.43 9.79 -14.81
N ARG A 658 9.79 10.01 -15.97
CA ARG A 658 8.68 9.15 -16.46
C ARG A 658 9.07 7.71 -16.76
N HIS A 659 10.36 7.43 -16.87
CA HIS A 659 10.92 6.11 -17.17
C HIS A 659 11.38 5.37 -15.91
N TRP A 660 11.02 5.85 -14.72
CA TRP A 660 11.36 5.20 -13.45
C TRP A 660 10.94 3.73 -13.47
N GLY A 661 11.83 2.84 -13.03
CA GLY A 661 11.63 1.39 -13.03
C GLY A 661 11.87 0.69 -14.38
N GLU A 662 11.94 1.42 -15.50
CA GLU A 662 12.10 0.80 -16.83
C GLU A 662 13.51 0.24 -17.03
N SER A 663 13.64 -0.74 -17.94
CA SER A 663 14.95 -1.17 -18.45
C SER A 663 15.50 -0.12 -19.42
N SER A 664 16.80 0.18 -19.32
CA SER A 664 17.47 1.04 -20.30
C SER A 664 17.74 0.33 -21.64
N PHE A 665 17.64 -1.00 -21.70
CA PHE A 665 18.00 -1.79 -22.87
C PHE A 665 16.98 -1.65 -24.01
N GLY A 666 17.48 -1.39 -25.22
CA GLY A 666 16.65 -1.34 -26.42
C GLY A 666 16.73 -0.01 -27.17
N ASP A 667 15.75 0.22 -28.05
CA ASP A 667 15.73 1.36 -28.96
C ASP A 667 15.08 2.58 -28.32
N TRP A 668 15.90 3.61 -28.06
CA TRP A 668 15.44 4.93 -27.63
C TRP A 668 15.32 5.85 -28.83
N THR A 669 14.18 6.52 -28.96
CA THR A 669 13.91 7.42 -30.10
C THR A 669 13.65 8.83 -29.62
N LEU A 670 14.45 9.80 -30.07
CA LEU A 670 14.13 11.22 -29.92
C LEU A 670 13.49 11.73 -31.21
N ALA A 671 12.31 12.31 -31.10
CA ALA A 671 11.61 13.00 -32.18
C ALA A 671 11.70 14.51 -31.97
N VAL A 672 11.98 15.23 -33.06
CA VAL A 672 12.04 16.70 -33.10
C VAL A 672 11.14 17.17 -34.23
N SER A 673 10.11 17.93 -33.91
CA SER A 673 9.18 18.49 -34.89
C SER A 673 9.17 20.02 -34.83
N ASP A 674 8.78 20.64 -35.95
CA ASP A 674 8.54 22.08 -36.03
C ASP A 674 7.16 22.26 -36.65
N GLY A 675 6.17 22.47 -35.79
CA GLY A 675 4.78 22.63 -36.20
C GLY A 675 4.43 24.04 -36.70
N VAL A 676 5.35 25.01 -36.54
CA VAL A 676 5.12 26.43 -36.81
C VAL A 676 5.75 26.79 -38.16
N GLY A 677 5.17 27.78 -38.84
CA GLY A 677 5.64 28.21 -40.16
C GLY A 677 6.53 29.43 -40.10
N GLY A 678 7.70 29.39 -40.74
CA GLY A 678 8.51 30.59 -40.98
C GLY A 678 10.01 30.38 -41.03
N ASP A 679 10.50 29.32 -40.38
CA ASP A 679 11.90 29.15 -40.05
C ASP A 679 12.30 27.68 -40.19
N ILE A 680 13.59 27.43 -40.42
CA ILE A 680 14.11 26.08 -40.63
C ILE A 680 15.22 25.82 -39.62
N GLY A 681 15.10 24.71 -38.89
CA GLY A 681 16.08 24.24 -37.93
C GLY A 681 17.16 23.31 -38.49
N LEU A 682 18.27 23.21 -37.76
CA LEU A 682 19.23 22.12 -37.87
C LEU A 682 19.35 21.43 -36.51
N TRP A 683 18.91 20.18 -36.42
CA TRP A 683 19.20 19.33 -35.26
C TRP A 683 20.64 18.82 -35.38
N ASN A 684 21.51 19.29 -34.48
CA ASN A 684 22.94 19.05 -34.54
C ASN A 684 23.30 17.71 -33.90
N SER A 685 22.98 17.54 -32.61
CA SER A 685 23.27 16.33 -31.85
C SER A 685 22.34 16.16 -30.65
N TRP A 686 22.40 14.96 -30.06
CA TRP A 686 21.81 14.67 -28.77
C TRP A 686 22.59 13.57 -28.04
N GLN A 687 22.43 13.44 -26.73
CA GLN A 687 23.02 12.38 -25.90
C GLN A 687 22.04 11.98 -24.82
N LEU A 688 21.93 10.68 -24.56
CA LEU A 688 21.22 10.12 -23.41
C LEU A 688 22.21 9.79 -22.29
N ASN A 689 21.85 10.16 -21.07
CA ASN A 689 22.46 9.67 -19.84
C ASN A 689 21.37 9.02 -18.99
N PHE A 690 21.62 7.79 -18.58
CA PHE A 690 20.73 7.00 -17.74
C PHE A 690 21.33 6.89 -16.36
N TYR A 691 20.50 7.01 -15.34
CA TYR A 691 20.88 6.84 -13.94
C TYR A 691 19.87 5.92 -13.27
N GLY A 692 20.37 5.02 -12.42
CA GLY A 692 19.52 4.07 -11.75
C GLY A 692 20.31 3.00 -11.02
N THR A 693 19.76 1.80 -10.91
CA THR A 693 20.43 0.66 -10.25
C THR A 693 20.93 -0.36 -11.26
N ALA A 694 22.03 -1.05 -10.93
CA ALA A 694 22.51 -2.13 -11.76
C ALA A 694 21.46 -3.24 -11.78
N ILE A 695 21.17 -3.76 -12.97
CA ILE A 695 20.43 -5.01 -13.10
C ILE A 695 21.39 -6.11 -12.66
N ASP A 696 21.00 -6.90 -11.66
CA ASP A 696 21.81 -8.02 -11.19
C ASP A 696 21.97 -9.01 -12.36
N GLU A 697 23.18 -9.14 -12.93
CA GLU A 697 23.47 -10.00 -14.09
C GLU A 697 23.21 -11.51 -13.84
N ASN A 698 22.76 -11.90 -12.64
CA ASN A 698 22.15 -13.21 -12.35
C ASN A 698 20.68 -13.32 -12.79
N LEU A 699 20.12 -12.24 -13.32
CA LEU A 699 18.79 -12.14 -13.91
C LEU A 699 18.96 -11.55 -15.31
N GLN A 700 19.04 -12.43 -16.31
CA GLN A 700 18.84 -12.04 -17.71
C GLN A 700 18.04 -13.13 -18.42
N THR A 701 16.93 -12.73 -19.03
CA THR A 701 16.15 -13.50 -20.01
C THR A 701 16.28 -12.85 -21.38
N VAL A 702 16.50 -13.69 -22.39
CA VAL A 702 16.56 -13.33 -23.81
C VAL A 702 15.66 -14.31 -24.55
N THR A 703 14.74 -13.83 -25.40
CA THR A 703 14.00 -14.70 -26.35
C THR A 703 13.73 -14.03 -27.70
N LEU A 704 13.93 -14.81 -28.77
CA LEU A 704 13.24 -14.75 -30.08
C LEU A 704 13.38 -16.15 -30.72
N ASN A 705 12.53 -16.71 -31.59
CA ASN A 705 11.10 -16.68 -31.93
C ASN A 705 10.91 -17.74 -33.05
N ALA A 706 9.75 -18.41 -33.16
CA ALA A 706 8.97 -18.61 -34.42
C ALA A 706 7.89 -19.71 -34.36
N GLY A 707 6.61 -19.31 -34.45
CA GLY A 707 5.68 -19.84 -35.48
C GLY A 707 4.44 -20.64 -35.05
N GLU A 708 3.31 -19.93 -34.85
CA GLU A 708 1.90 -20.20 -35.30
C GLU A 708 1.22 -21.58 -34.97
N THR A 709 -0.05 -21.75 -34.53
CA THR A 709 -1.34 -20.99 -34.50
C THR A 709 -2.36 -21.63 -33.51
N SER A 710 -3.21 -20.80 -32.88
CA SER A 710 -4.62 -20.92 -32.38
C SER A 710 -5.17 -22.19 -31.66
N ASP A 711 -5.89 -21.92 -30.56
CA ASP A 711 -6.99 -22.68 -29.93
C ASP A 711 -6.67 -23.80 -28.92
N ASN A 712 -5.72 -23.58 -28.00
CA ASN A 712 -5.79 -24.10 -26.63
C ASN A 712 -4.61 -23.54 -25.82
N ILE A 713 -4.90 -22.73 -24.80
CA ILE A 713 -3.90 -22.28 -23.84
C ILE A 713 -3.89 -23.28 -22.67
N ASP A 714 -2.78 -24.00 -22.54
CA ASP A 714 -2.39 -24.79 -21.36
C ASP A 714 -0.99 -24.29 -20.99
N PHE A 715 -0.88 -23.47 -19.95
CA PHE A 715 0.36 -22.80 -19.54
C PHE A 715 1.26 -23.68 -18.65
N GLY A 716 1.41 -24.95 -19.01
CA GLY A 716 2.42 -25.83 -18.42
C GLY A 716 3.80 -25.63 -19.06
N ASN A 717 4.65 -24.80 -18.42
CA ASN A 717 6.06 -24.47 -18.71
C ASN A 717 6.34 -23.29 -19.67
N GLN A 718 6.26 -22.05 -19.18
CA GLN A 718 7.17 -20.93 -19.51
C GLN A 718 7.34 -20.00 -18.28
N LEU A 719 8.54 -19.45 -18.07
CA LEU A 719 8.86 -18.51 -16.99
C LEU A 719 8.67 -17.06 -17.49
N SER A 720 8.02 -16.21 -16.66
CA SER A 720 7.89 -14.74 -16.75
C SER A 720 7.03 -14.14 -17.87
N ALA A 721 5.72 -14.39 -17.81
CA ALA A 721 4.72 -13.44 -18.29
C ALA A 721 3.78 -13.13 -17.10
N ILE A 722 3.53 -11.86 -16.83
CA ILE A 722 2.27 -11.45 -16.18
C ILE A 722 1.17 -12.07 -17.05
N PRO A 723 0.25 -12.90 -16.52
CA PRO A 723 -0.83 -13.44 -17.32
C PRO A 723 -1.73 -12.29 -17.81
N GLU A 724 -1.46 -11.76 -19.00
CA GLU A 724 -2.39 -10.87 -19.69
C GLU A 724 -3.29 -11.72 -20.59
N GLY A 725 -4.59 -11.53 -20.43
CA GLY A 725 -5.62 -11.99 -21.35
C GLY A 725 -5.57 -11.24 -22.67
N THR A 726 -6.63 -11.41 -23.44
CA THR A 726 -6.83 -10.86 -24.77
C THR A 726 -8.07 -9.97 -24.77
N GLY A 727 -8.50 -9.53 -25.95
CA GLY A 727 -9.78 -8.79 -26.08
C GLY A 727 -11.01 -9.69 -26.20
N GLY A 728 -10.97 -10.94 -25.75
CA GLY A 728 -12.16 -11.81 -25.64
C GLY A 728 -12.10 -12.71 -24.41
N ASP A 729 -13.15 -13.48 -24.15
CA ASP A 729 -13.30 -14.33 -22.95
C ASP A 729 -12.11 -15.31 -22.74
N ASP A 730 -11.33 -15.08 -21.67
CA ASP A 730 -10.11 -15.81 -21.34
C ASP A 730 -10.19 -16.63 -20.04
N LEU A 731 -9.25 -17.58 -19.89
CA LEU A 731 -9.08 -18.39 -18.68
C LEU A 731 -7.62 -18.31 -18.23
N LEU A 732 -7.38 -17.63 -17.11
CA LEU A 732 -6.07 -17.24 -16.60
C LEU A 732 -5.81 -17.83 -15.21
N PHE A 733 -4.56 -18.23 -14.92
CA PHE A 733 -4.14 -18.82 -13.65
C PHE A 733 -2.78 -18.27 -13.20
N GLY A 734 -2.65 -17.81 -11.95
CA GLY A 734 -1.40 -17.30 -11.36
C GLY A 734 -0.50 -18.42 -10.84
N GLY A 735 -1.05 -19.29 -10.00
CA GLY A 735 -0.38 -20.47 -9.50
C GLY A 735 -0.20 -20.45 -7.99
N SER A 736 1.03 -20.30 -7.51
CA SER A 736 1.33 -20.37 -6.06
C SER A 736 2.35 -19.31 -5.62
N SER A 737 2.52 -18.26 -6.41
CA SER A 737 3.36 -17.10 -6.12
C SER A 737 2.45 -15.86 -6.05
N ASN A 738 2.99 -14.72 -5.65
CA ASN A 738 2.28 -13.46 -5.77
C ASN A 738 2.24 -13.06 -7.25
N ASP A 739 1.08 -13.12 -7.87
CA ASP A 739 0.87 -12.99 -9.31
C ASP A 739 0.04 -11.75 -9.65
N SER A 740 0.41 -11.01 -10.70
CA SER A 740 -0.45 -9.95 -11.27
C SER A 740 -1.09 -10.44 -12.56
N ILE A 741 -2.41 -10.39 -12.69
CA ILE A 741 -3.16 -10.97 -13.82
C ILE A 741 -4.18 -9.96 -14.35
N PHE A 742 -4.20 -9.73 -15.66
CA PHE A 742 -5.12 -8.79 -16.33
C PHE A 742 -5.98 -9.50 -17.37
N GLY A 743 -7.31 -9.50 -17.23
CA GLY A 743 -8.28 -10.05 -18.20
C GLY A 743 -8.39 -9.24 -19.49
N LEU A 744 -8.39 -7.91 -19.37
CA LEU A 744 -8.56 -6.91 -20.44
C LEU A 744 -10.00 -6.73 -20.93
N ALA A 745 -10.43 -7.38 -22.00
CA ALA A 745 -11.79 -7.22 -22.47
C ALA A 745 -12.37 -8.58 -22.82
N GLY A 746 -13.60 -8.87 -22.43
CA GLY A 746 -14.11 -10.24 -22.48
C GLY A 746 -14.80 -10.57 -21.16
N ASN A 747 -15.46 -11.73 -21.10
CA ASN A 747 -15.94 -12.27 -19.83
C ASN A 747 -14.92 -13.31 -19.36
N ASP A 748 -13.97 -12.86 -18.57
CA ASP A 748 -12.75 -13.58 -18.23
C ASP A 748 -12.94 -14.40 -16.95
N SER A 749 -12.14 -15.47 -16.81
CA SER A 749 -12.07 -16.24 -15.58
C SER A 749 -10.62 -16.30 -15.11
N ILE A 750 -10.37 -15.69 -13.96
CA ILE A 750 -9.05 -15.48 -13.39
C ILE A 750 -8.98 -16.18 -12.03
N ASP A 751 -7.89 -16.91 -11.77
CA ASP A 751 -7.63 -17.63 -10.53
C ASP A 751 -6.17 -17.36 -10.11
N GLY A 752 -5.98 -16.55 -9.07
CA GLY A 752 -4.66 -16.14 -8.55
C GLY A 752 -3.91 -17.35 -7.99
N GLY A 753 -4.54 -18.05 -7.06
CA GLY A 753 -4.13 -19.38 -6.62
C GLY A 753 -3.60 -19.35 -5.20
N ALA A 754 -2.31 -19.12 -4.98
CA ALA A 754 -1.79 -18.92 -3.64
C ALA A 754 -0.65 -17.91 -3.69
N GLY A 755 -0.47 -17.10 -2.65
CA GLY A 755 0.33 -15.89 -2.75
C GLY A 755 -0.58 -14.69 -2.64
N ASP A 756 0.00 -13.51 -2.43
CA ASP A 756 -0.75 -12.25 -2.39
C ASP A 756 -0.85 -11.73 -3.84
N ASP A 757 -2.00 -11.93 -4.48
CA ASP A 757 -2.22 -11.75 -5.91
C ASP A 757 -2.89 -10.41 -6.24
N ASP A 758 -2.70 -9.89 -7.46
CA ASP A 758 -3.35 -8.69 -7.99
C ASP A 758 -4.09 -9.00 -9.30
N LEU A 759 -5.42 -9.09 -9.25
CA LEU A 759 -6.27 -9.61 -10.31
C LEU A 759 -7.19 -8.50 -10.87
N TRP A 760 -7.18 -8.29 -12.18
CA TRP A 760 -7.93 -7.24 -12.86
C TRP A 760 -8.81 -7.81 -13.99
N GLY A 761 -10.14 -7.77 -13.85
CA GLY A 761 -11.08 -8.18 -14.91
C GLY A 761 -11.05 -7.22 -16.11
N ASN A 762 -11.15 -5.92 -15.81
CA ASN A 762 -11.20 -4.77 -16.72
C ASN A 762 -12.55 -4.57 -17.42
N SER A 763 -12.91 -5.29 -18.49
CA SER A 763 -14.12 -4.99 -19.27
C SER A 763 -14.87 -6.23 -19.71
N GLY A 764 -16.03 -6.46 -19.13
CA GLY A 764 -16.96 -7.55 -19.41
C GLY A 764 -17.43 -8.13 -18.08
N ASN A 765 -18.06 -9.30 -18.10
CA ASN A 765 -18.59 -9.91 -16.88
C ASN A 765 -17.63 -11.00 -16.40
N ASP A 766 -16.70 -10.61 -15.56
CA ASP A 766 -15.52 -11.37 -15.18
C ASP A 766 -15.74 -12.21 -13.91
N ARG A 767 -14.89 -13.23 -13.73
CA ARG A 767 -14.83 -14.07 -12.52
C ARG A 767 -13.42 -14.10 -11.98
N LEU A 768 -13.19 -13.46 -10.84
CA LEU A 768 -11.88 -13.38 -10.21
C LEU A 768 -11.89 -14.17 -8.89
N ARG A 769 -10.83 -14.95 -8.65
CA ARG A 769 -10.63 -15.72 -7.41
C ARG A 769 -9.19 -15.55 -6.93
N GLY A 770 -8.97 -14.93 -5.77
CA GLY A 770 -7.63 -14.74 -5.18
C GLY A 770 -7.09 -16.05 -4.60
N GLN A 771 -7.92 -16.69 -3.77
CA GLN A 771 -7.76 -17.98 -3.13
C GLN A 771 -6.94 -18.01 -1.84
N VAL A 772 -5.61 -18.06 -1.82
CA VAL A 772 -4.88 -18.12 -0.54
C VAL A 772 -3.79 -17.06 -0.50
N GLY A 773 -3.97 -16.06 0.33
CA GLY A 773 -3.07 -14.92 0.44
C GLY A 773 -3.87 -13.66 0.70
N SER A 774 -3.20 -12.53 0.84
CA SER A 774 -3.86 -11.22 0.91
C SER A 774 -3.97 -10.64 -0.49
N ASP A 775 -5.09 -10.89 -1.15
CA ASP A 775 -5.29 -10.65 -2.57
C ASP A 775 -5.96 -9.29 -2.84
N THR A 776 -5.67 -8.71 -4.01
CA THR A 776 -6.35 -7.52 -4.54
C THR A 776 -7.11 -7.91 -5.81
N LEU A 777 -8.42 -7.74 -5.82
CA LEU A 777 -9.29 -8.09 -6.95
C LEU A 777 -10.07 -6.85 -7.43
N ARG A 778 -10.05 -6.59 -8.74
CA ARG A 778 -10.76 -5.48 -9.38
C ARG A 778 -11.58 -5.97 -10.56
N GLY A 779 -12.90 -5.84 -10.49
CA GLY A 779 -13.84 -6.23 -11.54
C GLY A 779 -13.69 -5.37 -12.78
N GLY A 780 -14.09 -4.10 -12.69
CA GLY A 780 -13.95 -3.13 -13.77
C GLY A 780 -15.30 -2.72 -14.35
N LEU A 781 -15.48 -2.82 -15.66
CA LEU A 781 -16.77 -2.55 -16.31
C LEU A 781 -17.50 -3.86 -16.55
N GLY A 782 -18.78 -3.94 -16.18
CA GLY A 782 -19.62 -5.12 -16.37
C GLY A 782 -20.01 -5.76 -15.05
N ASN A 783 -20.82 -6.82 -15.10
CA ASN A 783 -21.30 -7.48 -13.88
C ASN A 783 -20.34 -8.60 -13.48
N ASP A 784 -19.54 -8.37 -12.47
CA ASP A 784 -18.41 -9.20 -12.07
C ASP A 784 -18.70 -10.06 -10.84
N GLU A 785 -17.95 -11.16 -10.69
CA GLU A 785 -17.96 -12.04 -9.51
C GLU A 785 -16.54 -12.16 -8.96
N LEU A 786 -16.30 -11.58 -7.78
CA LEU A 786 -15.00 -11.54 -7.11
C LEU A 786 -15.05 -12.37 -5.82
N ARG A 787 -14.06 -13.24 -5.62
CA ARG A 787 -13.89 -14.03 -4.39
C ARG A 787 -12.46 -13.87 -3.85
N GLY A 788 -12.32 -13.32 -2.65
CA GLY A 788 -11.03 -13.14 -1.97
C GLY A 788 -10.39 -14.47 -1.63
N GLY A 789 -11.04 -15.22 -0.74
CA GLY A 789 -10.59 -16.55 -0.34
C GLY A 789 -10.08 -16.52 1.09
N ALA A 790 -8.88 -17.04 1.33
CA ALA A 790 -8.28 -17.08 2.65
C ALA A 790 -7.13 -16.07 2.76
N GLY A 791 -7.29 -15.08 3.64
CA GLY A 791 -6.35 -13.99 3.86
C GLY A 791 -7.10 -12.69 3.97
N ASN A 792 -6.39 -11.58 4.20
CA ASN A 792 -7.04 -10.27 4.30
C ASN A 792 -7.04 -9.63 2.91
N ASP A 793 -8.20 -9.58 2.27
CA ASP A 793 -8.35 -9.27 0.85
C ASP A 793 -8.96 -7.89 0.59
N LEU A 794 -8.66 -7.32 -0.58
CA LEU A 794 -9.26 -6.09 -1.10
C LEU A 794 -10.03 -6.38 -2.38
N LEU A 795 -11.35 -6.24 -2.36
CA LEU A 795 -12.22 -6.47 -3.51
C LEU A 795 -12.90 -5.17 -3.94
N VAL A 796 -12.85 -4.87 -5.24
CA VAL A 796 -13.44 -3.66 -5.83
C VAL A 796 -14.28 -4.05 -7.06
N GLY A 797 -15.60 -3.91 -6.98
CA GLY A 797 -16.54 -4.18 -8.08
C GLY A 797 -16.37 -3.17 -9.21
N SER A 798 -16.62 -1.90 -8.89
CA SER A 798 -16.44 -0.69 -9.70
C SER A 798 -17.73 -0.21 -10.38
N PHE A 799 -18.14 -0.80 -11.50
CA PHE A 799 -19.28 -0.33 -12.27
C PHE A 799 -20.26 -1.47 -12.54
N GLU A 800 -21.55 -1.14 -12.64
CA GLU A 800 -22.60 -2.13 -12.85
C GLU A 800 -22.81 -3.05 -11.64
N ASN A 801 -23.59 -4.13 -11.78
CA ASN A 801 -24.05 -4.90 -10.62
C ASN A 801 -23.10 -6.08 -10.35
N ASP A 802 -22.36 -6.02 -9.25
CA ASP A 802 -21.30 -6.95 -8.89
C ASP A 802 -21.63 -7.87 -7.70
N ILE A 803 -20.91 -8.98 -7.61
CA ILE A 803 -20.94 -9.90 -6.46
C ILE A 803 -19.52 -10.02 -5.90
N LEU A 804 -19.33 -9.60 -4.64
CA LEU A 804 -18.06 -9.65 -3.92
C LEU A 804 -18.20 -10.55 -2.69
N GLU A 805 -17.31 -11.52 -2.55
CA GLU A 805 -17.24 -12.43 -1.38
C GLU A 805 -15.80 -12.40 -0.83
N GLY A 806 -15.58 -11.87 0.39
CA GLY A 806 -14.27 -11.86 1.06
C GLY A 806 -13.83 -13.26 1.47
N GLU A 807 -14.77 -14.04 2.01
CA GLU A 807 -14.61 -15.40 2.52
C GLU A 807 -13.95 -15.48 3.90
N ALA A 808 -12.62 -15.56 4.05
CA ALA A 808 -12.00 -15.77 5.35
C ALA A 808 -10.77 -14.87 5.57
N GLY A 809 -10.87 -13.94 6.50
CA GLY A 809 -9.83 -12.99 6.87
C GLY A 809 -10.46 -11.65 7.20
N GLU A 810 -9.66 -10.62 7.53
CA GLU A 810 -10.22 -9.27 7.72
C GLU A 810 -10.21 -8.54 6.37
N ASP A 811 -11.36 -8.53 5.69
CA ASP A 811 -11.50 -8.14 4.29
C ASP A 811 -12.04 -6.72 4.10
N THR A 812 -11.72 -6.13 2.96
CA THR A 812 -12.21 -4.80 2.55
C THR A 812 -12.89 -4.87 1.18
N LEU A 813 -14.21 -4.62 1.14
CA LEU A 813 -15.05 -4.74 -0.05
C LEU A 813 -15.67 -3.38 -0.44
N TYR A 814 -15.53 -3.00 -1.70
CA TYR A 814 -16.14 -1.81 -2.30
C TYR A 814 -17.00 -2.18 -3.52
N GLY A 815 -18.32 -2.01 -3.44
CA GLY A 815 -19.23 -2.17 -4.58
C GLY A 815 -19.04 -1.06 -5.62
N ASN A 816 -19.18 0.17 -5.14
CA ASN A 816 -19.12 1.45 -5.86
C ASN A 816 -20.43 1.88 -6.52
N SER A 817 -20.74 1.45 -7.75
CA SER A 817 -21.88 2.05 -8.47
C SER A 817 -22.80 1.01 -9.07
N GLU A 818 -24.11 1.28 -8.97
CA GLU A 818 -25.22 0.36 -9.28
C GLU A 818 -25.44 -0.64 -8.13
N ASN A 819 -26.20 -1.72 -8.36
CA ASN A 819 -26.73 -2.53 -7.25
C ASN A 819 -25.86 -3.76 -7.02
N ASP A 820 -25.09 -3.74 -5.95
CA ASP A 820 -24.07 -4.72 -5.64
C ASP A 820 -24.48 -5.68 -4.51
N THR A 821 -23.82 -6.84 -4.45
CA THR A 821 -23.95 -7.80 -3.35
C THR A 821 -22.59 -8.08 -2.75
N LEU A 822 -22.38 -7.70 -1.48
CA LEU A 822 -21.12 -7.83 -0.76
C LEU A 822 -21.30 -8.77 0.44
N SER A 823 -20.43 -9.77 0.58
CA SER A 823 -20.32 -10.61 1.78
C SER A 823 -18.89 -10.60 2.32
N GLY A 824 -18.72 -10.23 3.60
CA GLY A 824 -17.43 -10.23 4.31
C GLY A 824 -16.95 -11.66 4.56
N GLY A 825 -17.68 -12.39 5.41
CA GLY A 825 -17.41 -13.81 5.67
C GLY A 825 -16.92 -14.03 7.10
N GLU A 826 -15.83 -14.79 7.28
CA GLU A 826 -15.19 -14.96 8.59
C GLU A 826 -14.14 -13.87 8.81
N GLY A 827 -14.37 -12.89 9.68
CA GLY A 827 -13.46 -11.76 9.80
C GLY A 827 -14.03 -10.58 10.54
N ASN A 828 -13.22 -9.55 10.77
CA ASN A 828 -13.76 -8.23 11.11
C ASN A 828 -13.66 -7.39 9.84
N ASP A 829 -14.75 -7.32 9.09
CA ASP A 829 -14.72 -6.87 7.70
C ASP A 829 -15.18 -5.43 7.54
N PHE A 830 -14.73 -4.80 6.45
CA PHE A 830 -15.18 -3.47 6.03
C PHE A 830 -15.89 -3.57 4.68
N LEU A 831 -17.19 -3.29 4.66
CA LEU A 831 -18.03 -3.34 3.46
C LEU A 831 -18.62 -1.95 3.15
N ARG A 832 -18.52 -1.53 1.89
CA ARG A 832 -19.11 -0.27 1.43
C ARG A 832 -19.80 -0.43 0.06
N GLY A 833 -21.11 -0.21 0.01
CA GLY A 833 -21.93 -0.21 -1.21
C GLY A 833 -21.66 1.00 -2.09
N SER A 834 -21.90 2.20 -1.55
CA SER A 834 -21.77 3.53 -2.17
C SER A 834 -23.00 4.00 -2.94
N ASP A 835 -23.09 3.88 -4.27
CA ASP A 835 -24.24 4.37 -5.04
C ASP A 835 -25.08 3.19 -5.57
N GLY A 836 -26.32 3.00 -5.12
CA GLY A 836 -27.19 1.93 -5.63
C GLY A 836 -27.99 1.26 -4.52
N ASN A 837 -28.85 0.29 -4.87
CA ASN A 837 -29.62 -0.46 -3.87
C ASN A 837 -28.85 -1.74 -3.53
N ASP A 838 -27.95 -1.65 -2.56
CA ASP A 838 -26.94 -2.66 -2.29
C ASP A 838 -27.37 -3.68 -1.22
N GLU A 839 -26.85 -4.90 -1.31
CA GLU A 839 -27.00 -5.93 -0.28
C GLU A 839 -25.64 -6.22 0.39
N LEU A 840 -25.49 -5.87 1.68
CA LEU A 840 -24.25 -6.04 2.45
C LEU A 840 -24.45 -7.02 3.60
N TYR A 841 -23.58 -8.02 3.69
CA TYR A 841 -23.59 -9.06 4.73
C TYR A 841 -22.20 -9.14 5.40
N GLY A 842 -22.09 -8.78 6.68
CA GLY A 842 -20.83 -8.92 7.44
C GLY A 842 -20.50 -10.40 7.73
N GLU A 843 -21.52 -11.16 8.12
CA GLU A 843 -21.46 -12.56 8.48
C GLU A 843 -20.84 -12.84 9.86
N SER A 844 -19.57 -13.18 10.00
CA SER A 844 -18.99 -13.62 11.29
C SER A 844 -17.80 -12.78 11.73
N GLY A 845 -18.00 -11.93 12.73
CA GLY A 845 -16.99 -11.16 13.45
C GLY A 845 -17.49 -9.73 13.69
N ASP A 846 -16.65 -8.84 14.22
CA ASP A 846 -17.08 -7.47 14.55
C ASP A 846 -16.96 -6.57 13.29
N ASP A 847 -18.02 -6.48 12.49
CA ASP A 847 -17.99 -5.91 11.14
C ASP A 847 -18.37 -4.42 11.06
N THR A 848 -17.95 -3.74 9.98
CA THR A 848 -18.34 -2.37 9.65
C THR A 848 -18.93 -2.28 8.24
N LEU A 849 -20.22 -1.97 8.16
CA LEU A 849 -20.99 -1.89 6.91
C LEU A 849 -21.49 -0.46 6.66
N ASN A 850 -21.40 0.02 5.42
CA ASN A 850 -21.97 1.28 4.96
C ASN A 850 -22.70 1.12 3.63
N GLY A 851 -24.02 1.32 3.62
CA GLY A 851 -24.89 1.23 2.44
C GLY A 851 -24.53 2.30 1.42
N GLY A 852 -24.82 3.56 1.74
CA GLY A 852 -24.40 4.70 0.92
C GLY A 852 -25.58 5.54 0.48
N THR A 853 -25.97 5.46 -0.78
CA THR A 853 -27.10 6.20 -1.32
C THR A 853 -28.06 5.26 -2.02
N GLU A 854 -29.36 5.55 -1.94
CA GLU A 854 -30.48 4.70 -2.40
C GLU A 854 -30.91 3.66 -1.36
N GLU A 855 -31.75 2.68 -1.70
CA GLU A 855 -32.38 1.78 -0.70
C GLU A 855 -31.52 0.54 -0.45
N ASP A 856 -30.82 0.50 0.68
CA ASP A 856 -29.85 -0.56 0.98
C ASP A 856 -30.36 -1.62 1.98
N LEU A 857 -29.83 -2.84 1.88
CA LEU A 857 -30.02 -3.93 2.84
C LEU A 857 -28.69 -4.27 3.52
N LEU A 858 -28.60 -4.05 4.84
CA LEU A 858 -27.40 -4.34 5.63
C LEU A 858 -27.69 -5.37 6.71
N SER A 859 -26.85 -6.40 6.79
CA SER A 859 -26.89 -7.42 7.85
C SER A 859 -25.51 -7.58 8.48
N GLY A 860 -25.36 -7.26 9.77
CA GLY A 860 -24.12 -7.43 10.55
C GLY A 860 -23.75 -8.90 10.66
N GLY A 861 -24.50 -9.67 11.45
CA GLY A 861 -24.32 -11.11 11.53
C GLY A 861 -23.99 -11.55 12.95
N GLU A 862 -22.99 -12.39 13.16
CA GLU A 862 -22.46 -12.71 14.49
C GLU A 862 -21.34 -11.74 14.85
N GLY A 863 -21.50 -10.89 15.87
CA GLY A 863 -20.50 -9.84 16.08
C GLY A 863 -21.01 -8.69 16.92
N ASN A 864 -20.15 -7.71 17.22
CA ASN A 864 -20.60 -6.39 17.65
C ASN A 864 -20.41 -5.42 16.50
N ASP A 865 -21.44 -5.27 15.69
CA ASP A 865 -21.30 -4.67 14.36
C ASP A 865 -21.61 -3.18 14.34
N ILE A 866 -21.09 -2.48 13.34
CA ILE A 866 -21.40 -1.09 13.04
C ILE A 866 -22.01 -1.01 11.65
N LEU A 867 -23.31 -0.69 11.59
CA LEU A 867 -24.05 -0.55 10.34
C LEU A 867 -24.45 0.91 10.14
N ARG A 868 -24.23 1.43 8.93
CA ARG A 868 -24.66 2.76 8.50
C ARG A 868 -25.45 2.69 7.19
N GLY A 869 -26.71 3.10 7.18
CA GLY A 869 -27.52 3.19 5.95
C GLY A 869 -27.09 4.35 5.05
N SER A 870 -26.94 5.54 5.65
CA SER A 870 -26.65 6.83 4.99
C SER A 870 -27.89 7.45 4.33
N ASP A 871 -27.98 7.62 3.02
CA ASP A 871 -29.13 8.29 2.36
C ASP A 871 -30.02 7.25 1.67
N GLY A 872 -31.25 7.01 2.10
CA GLY A 872 -31.97 5.84 1.59
C GLY A 872 -33.29 5.56 2.27
N ASN A 873 -34.01 4.51 1.87
CA ASN A 873 -34.97 3.87 2.77
C ASN A 873 -34.40 2.49 3.08
N ASP A 874 -33.58 2.41 4.12
CA ASP A 874 -32.67 1.29 4.32
C ASP A 874 -33.25 0.24 5.28
N GLU A 875 -32.85 -1.02 5.11
CA GLU A 875 -33.14 -2.11 6.03
C GLU A 875 -31.84 -2.57 6.72
N LEU A 876 -31.71 -2.28 8.02
CA LEU A 876 -30.54 -2.63 8.83
C LEU A 876 -30.88 -3.72 9.85
N ASN A 877 -30.10 -4.80 9.86
CA ASN A 877 -30.17 -5.87 10.83
C ASN A 877 -28.80 -6.11 11.51
N GLY A 878 -28.72 -5.89 12.82
CA GLY A 878 -27.49 -6.11 13.60
C GLY A 878 -27.09 -7.58 13.72
N GLY A 879 -28.08 -8.48 13.90
CA GLY A 879 -27.79 -9.89 14.16
C GLY A 879 -27.48 -10.17 15.64
N SER A 880 -26.54 -11.08 15.91
CA SER A 880 -26.20 -11.51 17.26
C SER A 880 -25.04 -10.71 17.83
N GLY A 881 -25.30 -9.89 18.84
CA GLY A 881 -24.25 -9.32 19.69
C GLY A 881 -24.63 -7.98 20.29
N ASN A 882 -23.74 -6.98 20.25
CA ASN A 882 -24.10 -5.64 20.72
C ASN A 882 -23.84 -4.63 19.62
N ASP A 883 -24.86 -4.38 18.81
CA ASP A 883 -24.66 -3.72 17.54
C ASP A 883 -24.96 -2.22 17.62
N ARG A 884 -24.44 -1.49 16.65
CA ARG A 884 -24.72 -0.07 16.46
C ARG A 884 -25.22 0.16 15.04
N LEU A 885 -26.51 0.45 14.91
CA LEU A 885 -27.17 0.75 13.65
C LEU A 885 -27.49 2.25 13.60
N VAL A 886 -27.07 2.90 12.52
CA VAL A 886 -27.37 4.31 12.21
C VAL A 886 -27.97 4.37 10.82
N SER A 887 -29.26 4.65 10.69
CA SER A 887 -29.91 4.56 9.39
C SER A 887 -29.63 5.78 8.52
N GLY A 888 -29.95 7.01 8.96
CA GLY A 888 -29.53 8.23 8.28
C GLY A 888 -30.70 9.04 7.72
N ILE A 889 -30.68 9.41 6.44
CA ILE A 889 -31.76 10.17 5.80
C ILE A 889 -32.71 9.22 5.08
N GLY A 890 -33.98 9.22 5.48
CA GLY A 890 -35.11 8.62 4.79
C GLY A 890 -35.98 7.78 5.73
N ASN A 891 -36.75 6.83 5.21
CA ASN A 891 -37.69 6.07 6.05
C ASN A 891 -37.18 4.65 6.23
N ASP A 892 -36.47 4.43 7.33
CA ASP A 892 -35.64 3.24 7.47
C ASP A 892 -36.30 2.18 8.36
N THR A 893 -35.77 0.97 8.30
CA THR A 893 -36.16 -0.15 9.15
C THR A 893 -34.94 -0.70 9.88
N LEU A 894 -34.95 -0.65 11.21
CA LEU A 894 -33.83 -1.09 12.04
C LEU A 894 -34.24 -2.24 12.97
N SER A 895 -33.48 -3.34 12.93
CA SER A 895 -33.60 -4.44 13.90
C SER A 895 -32.22 -4.79 14.45
N GLY A 896 -32.07 -4.89 15.76
CA GLY A 896 -30.79 -5.29 16.36
C GLY A 896 -30.63 -6.81 16.51
N THR A 897 -31.48 -7.65 15.91
CA THR A 897 -31.31 -9.11 16.03
C THR A 897 -31.93 -9.90 14.89
N ASP A 898 -31.45 -11.12 14.69
CA ASP A 898 -32.06 -12.07 13.77
C ASP A 898 -33.37 -12.65 14.34
N ALA A 899 -34.36 -12.81 13.46
CA ALA A 899 -35.69 -13.32 13.75
C ALA A 899 -35.70 -14.72 14.40
N THR A 900 -34.56 -15.45 14.38
CA THR A 900 -34.44 -16.83 14.89
C THR A 900 -33.78 -16.96 16.27
N ALA A 901 -33.10 -15.93 16.76
CA ALA A 901 -32.40 -15.95 18.05
C ALA A 901 -33.31 -15.41 19.19
N THR A 902 -33.11 -15.95 20.40
CA THR A 902 -33.54 -15.26 21.63
C THR A 902 -32.31 -14.56 22.16
N GLY A 903 -32.21 -13.24 22.01
CA GLY A 903 -31.07 -12.46 22.50
C GLY A 903 -30.77 -12.82 23.95
N LEU A 904 -29.55 -13.30 24.22
CA LEU A 904 -29.13 -13.65 25.58
C LEU A 904 -28.10 -12.62 26.05
N GLY A 905 -28.56 -11.39 26.27
CA GLY A 905 -27.74 -10.32 26.85
C GLY A 905 -27.20 -9.31 25.83
N GLU A 906 -27.95 -9.10 24.75
CA GLU A 906 -27.65 -8.20 23.64
C GLU A 906 -28.03 -6.75 23.99
N LYS A 907 -27.26 -5.78 23.48
CA LYS A 907 -27.48 -4.35 23.76
C LYS A 907 -27.27 -3.50 22.54
N ASP A 908 -28.24 -3.53 21.67
CA ASP A 908 -28.12 -2.83 20.39
C ASP A 908 -28.50 -1.37 20.56
N THR A 909 -27.85 -0.53 19.76
CA THR A 909 -28.16 0.88 19.65
C THR A 909 -28.70 1.16 18.25
N LEU A 910 -29.97 1.53 18.18
CA LEU A 910 -30.69 1.84 16.95
C LEU A 910 -30.91 3.35 16.87
N ILE A 911 -30.44 3.99 15.79
CA ILE A 911 -30.49 5.45 15.60
C ILE A 911 -31.13 5.75 14.23
N GLY A 912 -32.29 6.41 14.24
CA GLY A 912 -33.05 6.74 13.02
C GLY A 912 -32.51 7.94 12.23
N GLU A 913 -32.16 9.04 12.93
CA GLU A 913 -31.81 10.32 12.29
C GLU A 913 -33.00 10.96 11.53
N GLU A 914 -32.87 11.31 10.25
CA GLU A 914 -33.89 12.09 9.53
C GLU A 914 -34.90 11.21 8.77
N GLY A 915 -36.11 11.06 9.29
CA GLY A 915 -37.28 10.62 8.51
C GLY A 915 -38.28 9.85 9.35
N ALA A 916 -39.04 8.94 8.73
CA ALA A 916 -40.09 8.17 9.43
C ALA A 916 -39.67 6.72 9.62
N ASP A 917 -38.90 6.47 10.67
CA ASP A 917 -38.20 5.21 10.87
C ASP A 917 -39.00 4.16 11.65
N VAL A 918 -38.66 2.89 11.43
CA VAL A 918 -39.30 1.74 12.05
C VAL A 918 -38.28 0.92 12.84
N PHE A 919 -38.40 0.96 14.17
CA PHE A 919 -37.58 0.17 15.08
C PHE A 919 -38.25 -1.18 15.42
N ILE A 920 -37.64 -2.30 15.05
CA ILE A 920 -38.20 -3.65 15.25
C ILE A 920 -37.64 -4.30 16.51
N LEU A 921 -38.49 -4.44 17.54
CA LEU A 921 -38.17 -5.08 18.83
C LEU A 921 -38.90 -6.44 19.00
N GLY A 922 -39.62 -6.87 17.97
CA GLY A 922 -40.30 -8.17 17.91
C GLY A 922 -41.10 -8.35 16.62
N ASN A 923 -41.49 -9.60 16.36
CA ASN A 923 -42.29 -9.98 15.20
C ASN A 923 -43.57 -10.73 15.62
N ALA A 924 -44.35 -11.24 14.67
CA ALA A 924 -45.60 -11.96 14.96
C ALA A 924 -45.40 -13.28 15.76
N VAL A 925 -44.16 -13.76 15.89
CA VAL A 925 -43.80 -15.02 16.55
C VAL A 925 -43.23 -14.78 17.95
N GLN A 926 -42.38 -13.78 18.13
CA GLN A 926 -41.68 -13.53 19.39
C GLN A 926 -41.23 -12.08 19.57
N ALA A 927 -41.01 -11.68 20.83
CA ALA A 927 -40.22 -10.50 21.16
C ALA A 927 -38.73 -10.86 21.14
N TYR A 928 -37.90 -9.92 20.69
CA TYR A 928 -36.48 -10.13 20.43
C TYR A 928 -35.63 -10.06 21.70
N TYR A 929 -35.87 -9.07 22.56
CA TYR A 929 -35.10 -8.84 23.79
C TYR A 929 -35.78 -9.38 25.05
N ASN A 930 -36.04 -10.69 25.13
CA ASN A 930 -36.78 -11.31 26.24
C ASN A 930 -36.03 -12.41 27.01
N GLY A 931 -34.70 -12.55 26.82
CA GLY A 931 -33.95 -13.74 27.20
C GLY A 931 -33.12 -13.68 28.49
N GLY A 932 -32.81 -12.48 29.03
CA GLY A 932 -31.69 -12.33 30.00
C GLY A 932 -31.88 -11.47 31.25
N GLY A 933 -33.05 -10.84 31.47
CA GLY A 933 -33.19 -9.79 32.49
C GLY A 933 -32.65 -8.44 32.00
N SER A 934 -32.21 -7.53 32.88
CA SER A 934 -31.84 -6.13 32.53
C SER A 934 -30.56 -5.96 31.67
N VAL A 935 -30.11 -7.02 31.00
CA VAL A 935 -28.89 -7.04 30.20
C VAL A 935 -29.16 -7.21 28.71
N ASP A 936 -30.43 -7.38 28.33
CA ASP A 936 -30.89 -7.73 26.99
C ASP A 936 -31.94 -6.70 26.53
N PHE A 937 -31.57 -5.69 25.73
CA PHE A 937 -32.47 -4.60 25.29
C PHE A 937 -31.94 -3.75 24.14
N ALA A 938 -32.83 -3.25 23.29
CA ALA A 938 -32.51 -2.19 22.32
C ALA A 938 -32.51 -0.78 22.96
N ARG A 939 -31.56 0.06 22.57
CA ARG A 939 -31.55 1.51 22.82
C ARG A 939 -32.01 2.21 21.56
N VAL A 940 -33.22 2.76 21.61
CA VAL A 940 -33.77 3.57 20.52
C VAL A 940 -33.38 5.02 20.76
N VAL A 941 -32.59 5.57 19.85
CA VAL A 941 -32.12 6.97 19.87
C VAL A 941 -32.82 7.72 18.75
N ASP A 942 -33.16 8.98 19.04
CA ASP A 942 -33.82 9.90 18.11
C ASP A 942 -35.27 9.56 17.73
N LEU A 943 -36.01 8.89 18.63
CA LEU A 943 -37.42 8.60 18.40
C LEU A 943 -38.27 9.89 18.28
N THR A 944 -38.73 10.20 17.06
CA THR A 944 -39.57 11.34 16.73
C THR A 944 -41.08 11.01 16.75
N GLN A 945 -41.93 11.91 16.25
CA GLN A 945 -43.37 11.66 16.09
C GLN A 945 -43.72 10.96 14.78
N GLU A 946 -42.77 10.92 13.83
CA GLU A 946 -42.96 10.28 12.52
C GLU A 946 -42.58 8.79 12.58
N ASP A 947 -41.76 8.40 13.56
CA ASP A 947 -41.23 7.06 13.77
C ASP A 947 -42.22 6.10 14.45
N ALA A 948 -41.96 4.81 14.28
CA ALA A 948 -42.71 3.72 14.88
C ALA A 948 -41.81 2.64 15.51
N ILE A 949 -42.34 1.97 16.54
CA ILE A 949 -41.74 0.82 17.22
C ILE A 949 -42.64 -0.40 16.99
N VAL A 950 -42.07 -1.49 16.50
CA VAL A 950 -42.76 -2.77 16.30
C VAL A 950 -42.53 -3.69 17.51
N LEU A 951 -43.62 -4.20 18.08
CA LEU A 951 -43.63 -5.07 19.26
C LEU A 951 -44.47 -6.33 19.04
N HIS A 952 -44.06 -7.44 19.65
CA HIS A 952 -44.81 -8.69 19.61
C HIS A 952 -45.98 -8.71 20.60
N GLY A 953 -47.17 -9.15 20.19
CA GLY A 953 -48.28 -9.46 21.11
C GLY A 953 -49.26 -8.29 21.33
N ALA A 954 -49.89 -8.19 22.50
CA ALA A 954 -50.92 -7.18 22.75
C ALA A 954 -50.38 -6.00 23.59
N PRO A 955 -50.94 -4.77 23.44
CA PRO A 955 -50.53 -3.62 24.26
C PRO A 955 -50.61 -3.86 25.77
N ALA A 956 -51.49 -4.76 26.23
CA ALA A 956 -51.65 -5.09 27.65
C ALA A 956 -50.49 -5.93 28.23
N ASP A 957 -49.63 -6.48 27.38
CA ASP A 957 -48.46 -7.28 27.78
C ASP A 957 -47.28 -6.39 28.19
N TYR A 958 -47.32 -5.09 27.82
CA TYR A 958 -46.24 -4.13 28.01
C TYR A 958 -46.53 -3.10 29.11
N GLN A 959 -45.46 -2.58 29.71
CA GLN A 959 -45.48 -1.47 30.66
C GLN A 959 -44.45 -0.42 30.25
N LEU A 960 -44.80 0.87 30.39
CA LEU A 960 -43.87 1.98 30.20
C LEU A 960 -43.42 2.54 31.55
N LEU A 961 -42.12 2.76 31.73
CA LEU A 961 -41.53 3.32 32.95
C LEU A 961 -40.53 4.43 32.63
N GLU A 962 -40.77 5.63 33.14
CA GLU A 962 -39.85 6.75 32.99
C GLU A 962 -38.71 6.70 34.01
N VAL A 963 -37.47 6.73 33.53
CA VAL A 963 -36.26 6.71 34.37
C VAL A 963 -35.24 7.68 33.80
N ASN A 964 -34.86 8.69 34.59
CA ASN A 964 -33.81 9.67 34.25
C ASN A 964 -34.01 10.41 32.90
N GLY A 965 -35.25 10.66 32.49
CA GLY A 965 -35.56 11.35 31.22
C GLY A 965 -35.62 10.44 30.00
N ASN A 966 -35.58 9.12 30.20
CA ASN A 966 -35.81 8.10 29.16
C ASN A 966 -37.07 7.30 29.49
N THR A 967 -37.68 6.68 28.47
CA THR A 967 -38.81 5.76 28.65
C THR A 967 -38.35 4.32 28.44
N GLN A 968 -38.49 3.48 29.46
CA GLN A 968 -38.26 2.03 29.36
C GLN A 968 -39.54 1.33 28.93
N ILE A 969 -39.42 0.41 27.97
CA ILE A 969 -40.49 -0.49 27.52
C ILE A 969 -40.23 -1.85 28.16
N LEU A 970 -41.19 -2.35 28.93
CA LEU A 970 -41.06 -3.59 29.70
C LEU A 970 -42.05 -4.65 29.23
N LEU A 971 -41.58 -5.88 29.00
CA LEU A 971 -42.40 -7.07 28.76
C LEU A 971 -42.24 -8.02 29.94
N ALA A 972 -43.35 -8.38 30.61
CA ALA A 972 -43.33 -9.24 31.79
C ALA A 972 -42.39 -8.81 32.96
N GLY A 973 -41.91 -7.56 32.96
CA GLY A 973 -41.01 -7.00 33.97
C GLY A 973 -39.55 -6.88 33.53
N ASP A 974 -39.18 -7.42 32.37
CA ASP A 974 -37.87 -7.28 31.74
C ASP A 974 -37.89 -6.11 30.75
N ILE A 975 -36.78 -5.38 30.64
CA ILE A 975 -36.65 -4.24 29.73
C ILE A 975 -36.38 -4.81 28.34
N VAL A 976 -37.25 -4.53 27.37
CA VAL A 976 -37.06 -4.94 25.97
C VAL A 976 -36.54 -3.79 25.10
N GLY A 977 -36.70 -2.56 25.57
CA GLY A 977 -36.28 -1.36 24.86
C GLY A 977 -36.19 -0.13 25.76
N ILE A 978 -35.33 0.81 25.41
CA ILE A 978 -35.19 2.11 26.07
C ILE A 978 -35.19 3.21 25.00
N ALA A 979 -36.24 4.02 24.99
CA ALA A 979 -36.28 5.25 24.19
C ALA A 979 -35.51 6.36 24.91
N ILE A 980 -34.40 6.80 24.31
CA ILE A 980 -33.48 7.77 24.89
C ILE A 980 -34.00 9.20 24.68
N GLY A 981 -34.10 9.99 25.76
CA GLY A 981 -34.51 11.39 25.71
C GLY A 981 -36.01 11.63 25.49
N VAL A 982 -36.82 10.57 25.38
CA VAL A 982 -38.27 10.66 25.18
C VAL A 982 -39.02 10.32 26.48
N THR A 983 -39.99 11.17 26.83
CA THR A 983 -40.94 10.98 27.95
C THR A 983 -42.37 11.01 27.43
N ASP A 984 -43.34 10.55 28.21
CA ASP A 984 -44.78 10.61 27.89
C ASP A 984 -45.27 9.74 26.69
N LEU A 985 -44.62 8.60 26.39
CA LEU A 985 -45.13 7.63 25.39
C LEU A 985 -46.45 6.97 25.83
N ASP A 986 -47.33 6.66 24.87
CA ASP A 986 -48.63 6.00 25.09
C ASP A 986 -48.78 4.75 24.21
N LEU A 987 -48.89 3.56 24.82
CA LEU A 987 -49.08 2.29 24.10
C LEU A 987 -50.39 2.22 23.28
N SER A 988 -51.31 3.19 23.43
CA SER A 988 -52.51 3.30 22.60
C SER A 988 -52.33 4.17 21.36
N ASP A 989 -51.17 4.83 21.22
CA ASP A 989 -50.79 5.57 20.02
C ASP A 989 -50.38 4.60 18.91
N ALA A 990 -51.26 4.45 17.93
CA ALA A 990 -51.06 3.57 16.79
C ALA A 990 -50.15 4.15 15.70
N SER A 991 -49.72 5.42 15.81
CA SER A 991 -48.63 5.93 14.97
C SER A 991 -47.25 5.53 15.51
N THR A 992 -47.08 5.49 16.83
CA THR A 992 -45.78 5.16 17.44
C THR A 992 -45.62 3.68 17.75
N PHE A 993 -46.69 2.94 18.09
CA PHE A 993 -46.58 1.52 18.45
C PHE A 993 -47.37 0.62 17.51
N ASN A 994 -46.64 -0.24 16.81
CA ASN A 994 -47.16 -1.27 15.93
C ASN A 994 -47.07 -2.64 16.61
N PHE A 995 -48.21 -3.22 16.97
CA PHE A 995 -48.29 -4.53 17.60
C PHE A 995 -48.59 -5.61 16.56
N VAL A 996 -47.70 -6.60 16.44
CA VAL A 996 -47.75 -7.67 15.42
C VAL A 996 -48.01 -9.06 15.98
#